data_AF-A0A674G8D7-F1
#
_entry.id   AF-A0A674G8D7-F1
#
_cell.length_a   1.000
_cell.length_b   1.000
_cell.length_c   1.000
_cell.angle_alpha   90.00
_cell.angle_beta   90.00
_cell.angle_gamma   90.00
#
_symmetry.space_group_name_H-M   'P 1'
#
loop_
_entity.id
_entity.type
_entity.pdbx_description
1 polymer ?
#
loop_
_entity_poly.entity_id
_entity_poly.type
_entity_poly.pdbx_seq_one_letter_code
_entity_poly.pdbx_strand_id
1 'polypeptide(L)'
;MLQVPGIETPPVLFQWLHEGLEPFLVQPEVFGCLRAKDVSCEEFQLLVAALDGIYPQLSVEEQRNLYSGIKYFLTQDGSGQSCYNETIPSLNSTSWFRNYLGSFLEHATVQDLQLFGDEATLQKFARDPVNMEMVGNLTLLRETAPYYTRLLTSAPALPLASLPDRFLCFLSPGAVGNLSREEILGVAQRLGRSCPWSRGMPTGRAPSSLAPQELQVASSLLRNLEDFSPAVLGALGQAALGLSVSWIQENIPEEQLEAALPALGSVRGWSPEQARAVVSKLLRSGYQILDGQSLAELGTLVGGLNSSTLRSLSPEVVLEAIQLPGFAQHLDTLPSALKRILVEKVSSRVDHPAELVKLIPNALASYIPKSLLVFEEEKPNVQDLNNKPWSREQAAMFFSDVVKAEPDFSRLSQSVLQGFTCAAASAVGAERSQELAKVMRKKKVKLGQDQLSCLLKMVTLHGIPKDLDSYPQDLLLFLSPSDYAATGNCSQFFITVGKANGDVLPREAPQRQQLLLEALECLRIPGTQIDKEKAEVLGWLVCELGEEYIRSSGGSLLKDLSQCGSFLPEQEEAIRDVLSSGNTTFGPPAAWSAFTLSELSGLIPVLGPSILQQIPKKALTTWLRNFAWDSSLSREELATVVEELLPRRHKRESGCPAGQEITDEVLNDDAMPLYYTAEELRACLGNSPLENHLSQFVTYPFTIPQLAVIKEHLKERYPNGFPENVLSNLGPFLTMFTPEEISTWNLSSVDLLAAFLKIQPQPSDSLASAAINRYMELGNALNATALGAIGTKYVCLLNATQLEAIHPPVLKMVSLDPSACSQETKNILYQKAKEAFSDQNHLPAYYELILPYLGGAPAADLKVLSKKDVNMNVTTFVTLRRDAVMVSWPLEFLNFLHFVVLSAGVWLCCPLGEISKSKFHQMQNFFC
;
A
#
# COMPACT_ATOMS: atom_id res chain seq x y z
N MET A 1 -38.83 27.98 -21.03
CA MET A 1 -37.46 27.99 -20.47
C MET A 1 -36.47 28.83 -21.28
N LEU A 2 -36.66 29.04 -22.59
CA LEU A 2 -35.67 29.68 -23.48
C LEU A 2 -35.92 31.17 -23.85
N GLN A 3 -36.62 31.95 -23.02
CA GLN A 3 -36.91 33.38 -23.33
C GLN A 3 -36.13 34.40 -22.48
N VAL A 4 -35.02 33.98 -21.85
CA VAL A 4 -34.14 34.90 -21.10
C VAL A 4 -33.11 35.50 -22.07
N PRO A 5 -33.04 36.85 -22.23
CA PRO A 5 -32.05 37.49 -23.09
C PRO A 5 -30.62 37.20 -22.62
N GLY A 6 -29.76 36.70 -23.50
CA GLY A 6 -28.36 36.42 -23.18
C GLY A 6 -28.11 35.09 -22.45
N ILE A 7 -29.11 34.21 -22.37
CA ILE A 7 -28.99 32.85 -21.77
C ILE A 7 -27.91 31.99 -22.44
N GLU A 8 -27.49 32.33 -23.66
CA GLU A 8 -26.41 31.65 -24.38
C GLU A 8 -25.00 31.98 -23.85
N THR A 9 -24.88 32.96 -22.95
CA THR A 9 -23.59 33.29 -22.32
C THR A 9 -23.37 32.45 -21.05
N PRO A 10 -22.19 31.79 -20.87
CA PRO A 10 -21.95 30.91 -19.73
C PRO A 10 -22.22 31.53 -18.35
N PRO A 11 -21.90 32.81 -18.06
CA PRO A 11 -22.17 33.41 -16.75
C PRO A 11 -23.67 33.59 -16.45
N VAL A 12 -24.46 33.99 -17.45
CA VAL A 12 -25.91 34.18 -17.32
C VAL A 12 -26.63 32.84 -17.18
N LEU A 13 -26.16 31.82 -17.92
CA LEU A 13 -26.67 30.46 -17.82
C LEU A 13 -26.37 29.84 -16.44
N PHE A 14 -25.14 30.01 -15.93
CA PHE A 14 -24.74 29.49 -14.62
C PHE A 14 -25.56 30.14 -13.49
N GLN A 15 -25.73 31.46 -13.54
CA GLN A 15 -26.57 32.17 -12.58
C GLN A 15 -28.04 31.73 -12.66
N TRP A 16 -28.57 31.56 -13.87
CA TRP A 16 -29.94 31.05 -14.07
C TRP A 16 -30.12 29.60 -13.60
N LEU A 17 -29.10 28.75 -13.72
CA LEU A 17 -29.12 27.37 -13.24
C LEU A 17 -29.30 27.33 -11.71
N HIS A 18 -28.54 28.13 -10.96
CA HIS A 18 -28.62 28.18 -9.50
C HIS A 18 -29.81 28.99 -8.96
N GLU A 19 -30.29 30.03 -9.66
CA GLU A 19 -31.42 30.85 -9.21
C GLU A 19 -32.79 30.32 -9.69
N GLY A 20 -32.83 29.59 -10.81
CA GLY A 20 -34.08 29.20 -11.49
C GLY A 20 -34.26 27.70 -11.76
N LEU A 21 -33.19 26.91 -11.78
CA LEU A 21 -33.22 25.45 -11.98
C LEU A 21 -32.63 24.66 -10.80
N GLU A 22 -32.47 25.26 -9.62
CA GLU A 22 -32.08 24.57 -8.39
C GLU A 22 -32.85 23.25 -8.15
N PRO A 23 -34.16 23.13 -8.44
CA PRO A 23 -34.88 21.86 -8.29
C PRO A 23 -34.34 20.72 -9.17
N PHE A 24 -33.71 21.01 -10.32
CA PHE A 24 -33.11 19.99 -11.20
C PHE A 24 -31.77 19.48 -10.66
N LEU A 25 -31.07 20.30 -9.87
CA LEU A 25 -29.85 19.92 -9.17
C LEU A 25 -30.14 19.13 -7.90
N VAL A 26 -31.29 19.40 -7.25
CA VAL A 26 -31.69 18.76 -5.99
C VAL A 26 -32.59 17.53 -6.21
N GLN A 27 -33.38 17.50 -7.29
CA GLN A 27 -34.30 16.41 -7.66
C GLN A 27 -34.17 16.08 -9.16
N PRO A 28 -33.37 15.06 -9.54
CA PRO A 28 -33.16 14.66 -10.94
C PRO A 28 -34.44 14.27 -11.70
N GLU A 29 -35.51 13.88 -11.00
CA GLU A 29 -36.81 13.48 -11.56
C GLU A 29 -37.53 14.63 -12.26
N VAL A 30 -37.13 15.88 -12.03
CA VAL A 30 -37.70 17.08 -12.67
C VAL A 30 -37.43 17.08 -14.19
N PHE A 31 -36.41 16.37 -14.69
CA PHE A 31 -36.26 16.12 -16.13
C PHE A 31 -37.43 15.32 -16.74
N GLY A 32 -38.16 14.56 -15.92
CA GLY A 32 -39.44 13.95 -16.30
C GLY A 32 -40.52 15.00 -16.64
N CYS A 33 -40.46 16.19 -16.04
CA CYS A 33 -41.37 17.28 -16.37
C CYS A 33 -41.09 17.87 -17.76
N LEU A 34 -39.83 17.86 -18.23
CA LEU A 34 -39.49 18.29 -19.60
C LEU A 34 -40.14 17.35 -20.62
N ARG A 35 -40.07 16.04 -20.39
CA ARG A 35 -40.72 15.02 -21.22
C ARG A 35 -42.25 15.14 -21.15
N ALA A 36 -42.82 15.34 -19.96
CA ALA A 36 -44.26 15.57 -19.76
C ALA A 36 -44.78 16.88 -20.40
N LYS A 37 -43.88 17.74 -20.87
CA LYS A 37 -44.17 18.98 -21.62
C LYS A 37 -43.92 18.82 -23.12
N ASP A 38 -43.75 17.61 -23.61
CA ASP A 38 -43.52 17.28 -25.03
C ASP A 38 -42.30 18.01 -25.63
N VAL A 39 -41.25 18.21 -24.82
CA VAL A 39 -39.98 18.77 -25.32
C VAL A 39 -39.40 17.82 -26.38
N SER A 40 -39.17 18.36 -27.58
CA SER A 40 -38.62 17.60 -28.70
C SER A 40 -37.16 17.22 -28.46
N CYS A 41 -36.68 16.19 -29.17
CA CYS A 41 -35.27 15.80 -29.08
C CYS A 41 -34.33 16.92 -29.54
N GLU A 42 -34.72 17.69 -30.55
CA GLU A 42 -33.97 18.85 -31.04
C GLU A 42 -33.88 19.98 -30.00
N GLU A 43 -34.96 20.28 -29.29
CA GLU A 43 -34.95 21.25 -28.18
C GLU A 43 -34.12 20.74 -27.00
N PHE A 44 -34.14 19.43 -26.75
CA PHE A 44 -33.33 18.81 -25.71
C PHE A 44 -31.83 18.86 -26.04
N GLN A 45 -31.42 18.71 -27.31
CA GLN A 45 -30.02 18.90 -27.72
C GLN A 45 -29.50 20.30 -27.37
N LEU A 46 -30.31 21.34 -27.61
CA LEU A 46 -29.94 22.73 -27.27
C LEU A 46 -29.75 22.91 -25.76
N LEU A 47 -30.59 22.26 -24.96
CA LEU A 47 -30.44 22.26 -23.50
C LEU A 47 -29.14 21.57 -23.05
N VAL A 48 -28.86 20.37 -23.57
CA VAL A 48 -27.63 19.64 -23.23
C VAL A 48 -26.39 20.42 -23.66
N ALA A 49 -26.38 21.03 -24.86
CA ALA A 49 -25.27 21.84 -25.33
C ALA A 49 -25.01 23.07 -24.42
N ALA A 50 -26.07 23.70 -23.92
CA ALA A 50 -25.95 24.79 -22.96
C ALA A 50 -25.36 24.31 -21.62
N LEU A 51 -25.85 23.19 -21.09
CA LEU A 51 -25.34 22.58 -19.85
C LEU A 51 -23.88 22.13 -19.99
N ASP A 52 -23.48 21.58 -21.14
CA ASP A 52 -22.10 21.19 -21.43
C ASP A 52 -21.14 22.39 -21.36
N GLY A 53 -21.58 23.57 -21.80
CA GLY A 53 -20.79 24.81 -21.77
C GLY A 53 -20.44 25.31 -20.36
N ILE A 54 -21.20 24.92 -19.34
CA ILE A 54 -20.93 25.26 -17.92
C ILE A 54 -20.35 24.10 -17.12
N TYR A 55 -20.21 22.91 -17.72
CA TYR A 55 -19.73 21.70 -17.05
C TYR A 55 -18.48 21.89 -16.16
N PRO A 56 -17.42 22.60 -16.60
CA PRO A 56 -16.22 22.80 -15.79
C PRO A 56 -16.41 23.66 -14.54
N GLN A 57 -17.52 24.40 -14.45
CA GLN A 57 -17.85 25.31 -13.33
C GLN A 57 -18.71 24.63 -12.25
N LEU A 58 -19.27 23.44 -12.56
CA LEU A 58 -20.14 22.68 -11.66
C LEU A 58 -19.32 21.84 -10.67
N SER A 59 -19.85 21.65 -9.47
CA SER A 59 -19.34 20.65 -8.53
C SER A 59 -19.61 19.22 -9.03
N VAL A 60 -18.84 18.26 -8.54
CA VAL A 60 -18.99 16.84 -8.94
C VAL A 60 -20.40 16.30 -8.64
N GLU A 61 -21.03 16.75 -7.55
CA GLU A 61 -22.39 16.35 -7.18
C GLU A 61 -23.43 16.90 -8.17
N GLU A 62 -23.30 18.18 -8.55
CA GLU A 62 -24.18 18.80 -9.55
C GLU A 62 -24.06 18.15 -10.92
N GLN A 63 -22.83 17.83 -11.34
CA GLN A 63 -22.59 17.10 -12.59
C GLN A 63 -23.30 15.75 -12.62
N ARG A 64 -23.26 15.00 -11.50
CA ARG A 64 -23.94 13.70 -11.36
C ARG A 64 -25.46 13.83 -11.36
N ASN A 65 -26.00 14.84 -10.70
CA ASN A 65 -27.44 15.07 -10.62
C ASN A 65 -28.00 15.47 -11.99
N LEU A 66 -27.31 16.35 -12.73
CA LEU A 66 -27.67 16.69 -14.10
C LEU A 66 -27.57 15.49 -15.04
N TYR A 67 -26.50 14.68 -14.94
CA TYR A 67 -26.39 13.44 -15.71
C TYR A 67 -27.57 12.49 -15.44
N SER A 68 -27.95 12.31 -14.18
CA SER A 68 -29.09 11.48 -13.78
C SER A 68 -30.40 11.95 -14.41
N GLY A 69 -30.60 13.27 -14.46
CA GLY A 69 -31.73 13.89 -15.15
C GLY A 69 -31.73 13.68 -16.66
N ILE A 70 -30.57 13.89 -17.31
CA ILE A 70 -30.37 13.64 -18.75
C ILE A 70 -30.70 12.18 -19.08
N LYS A 71 -30.13 11.24 -18.31
CA LYS A 71 -30.41 9.81 -18.43
C LYS A 71 -31.92 9.53 -18.32
N TYR A 72 -32.58 10.09 -17.30
CA TYR A 72 -34.01 9.90 -17.09
C TYR A 72 -34.82 10.32 -18.32
N PHE A 73 -34.53 11.50 -18.88
CA PHE A 73 -35.19 11.98 -20.10
C PHE A 73 -35.00 11.00 -21.27
N LEU A 74 -33.80 10.43 -21.43
CA LEU A 74 -33.48 9.53 -22.53
C LEU A 74 -34.05 8.11 -22.36
N THR A 75 -34.40 7.65 -21.16
CA THR A 75 -34.77 6.22 -20.92
C THR A 75 -36.27 5.91 -20.73
N GLN A 76 -37.15 6.92 -20.73
CA GLN A 76 -38.58 6.75 -20.33
C GLN A 76 -39.46 5.90 -21.26
N ASP A 77 -39.14 5.74 -22.55
CA ASP A 77 -40.06 5.11 -23.52
C ASP A 77 -39.86 3.59 -23.69
N GLY A 78 -38.94 2.98 -22.94
CA GLY A 78 -38.66 1.54 -23.03
C GLY A 78 -38.08 1.05 -24.38
N SER A 79 -37.95 1.93 -25.38
CA SER A 79 -37.17 1.69 -26.59
C SER A 79 -35.73 2.16 -26.37
N GLY A 80 -34.77 1.26 -26.54
CA GLY A 80 -33.34 1.55 -26.35
C GLY A 80 -32.73 2.45 -27.43
N GLN A 81 -33.47 3.40 -28.02
CA GLN A 81 -33.01 4.33 -29.07
C GLN A 81 -33.74 5.69 -28.98
N SER A 82 -33.90 6.24 -27.77
CA SER A 82 -34.54 7.55 -27.60
C SER A 82 -33.75 8.64 -28.32
N CYS A 83 -34.44 9.45 -29.12
CA CYS A 83 -33.85 10.55 -29.89
C CYS A 83 -32.83 10.15 -30.99
N TYR A 84 -32.90 8.91 -31.49
CA TYR A 84 -32.20 8.47 -32.70
C TYR A 84 -33.11 7.65 -33.61
N ASN A 85 -33.17 8.01 -34.89
CA ASN A 85 -33.87 7.21 -35.90
C ASN A 85 -33.28 7.47 -37.30
N GLU A 86 -32.71 6.44 -37.91
CA GLU A 86 -32.07 6.52 -39.23
C GLU A 86 -33.01 6.99 -40.35
N THR A 87 -34.32 6.77 -40.19
CA THR A 87 -35.33 7.16 -41.19
C THR A 87 -35.80 8.61 -41.05
N ILE A 88 -35.47 9.28 -39.95
CA ILE A 88 -35.90 10.65 -39.66
C ILE A 88 -34.70 11.59 -39.83
N PRO A 89 -34.69 12.49 -40.84
CA PRO A 89 -33.54 13.35 -41.14
C PRO A 89 -33.08 14.25 -39.99
N SER A 90 -33.96 14.60 -39.04
CA SER A 90 -33.59 15.40 -37.87
C SER A 90 -32.98 14.59 -36.72
N LEU A 91 -33.10 13.25 -36.74
CA LEU A 91 -32.65 12.33 -35.68
C LEU A 91 -31.70 11.25 -36.19
N ASN A 92 -31.15 11.38 -37.40
CA ASN A 92 -30.25 10.40 -38.01
C ASN A 92 -28.75 10.68 -37.73
N SER A 93 -28.44 11.67 -36.88
CA SER A 93 -27.06 12.04 -36.59
C SER A 93 -26.36 10.98 -35.74
N THR A 94 -25.17 10.55 -36.18
CA THR A 94 -24.30 9.62 -35.46
C THR A 94 -23.48 10.29 -34.37
N SER A 95 -23.45 11.63 -34.30
CA SER A 95 -22.79 12.39 -33.22
C SER A 95 -23.62 12.41 -31.92
N TRP A 96 -24.33 11.31 -31.64
CA TRP A 96 -25.34 11.22 -30.59
C TRP A 96 -24.79 11.49 -29.18
N PHE A 97 -23.60 10.95 -28.84
CA PHE A 97 -22.99 11.21 -27.53
C PHE A 97 -22.70 12.69 -27.32
N ARG A 98 -22.17 13.39 -28.33
CA ARG A 98 -21.96 14.84 -28.28
C ARG A 98 -23.27 15.59 -28.10
N ASN A 99 -24.31 15.21 -28.84
CA ASN A 99 -25.57 15.95 -28.90
C ASN A 99 -26.43 15.78 -27.63
N TYR A 100 -26.37 14.62 -26.98
CA TYR A 100 -27.31 14.27 -25.91
C TYR A 100 -26.67 13.98 -24.55
N LEU A 101 -25.35 13.78 -24.48
CA LEU A 101 -24.64 13.62 -23.21
C LEU A 101 -23.55 14.67 -23.00
N GLY A 102 -22.79 15.04 -24.04
CA GLY A 102 -21.66 15.96 -23.89
C GLY A 102 -20.61 15.43 -22.89
N SER A 103 -20.05 16.32 -22.08
CA SER A 103 -19.09 16.01 -21.02
C SER A 103 -19.72 15.22 -19.86
N PHE A 104 -21.04 15.20 -19.73
CA PHE A 104 -21.73 14.39 -18.72
C PHE A 104 -21.57 12.89 -18.96
N LEU A 105 -21.08 12.46 -20.13
CA LEU A 105 -20.66 11.08 -20.39
C LEU A 105 -19.61 10.58 -19.38
N GLU A 106 -18.83 11.46 -18.74
CA GLU A 106 -17.89 11.09 -17.66
C GLU A 106 -18.58 10.38 -16.47
N HIS A 107 -19.88 10.60 -16.27
CA HIS A 107 -20.66 9.99 -15.19
C HIS A 107 -21.46 8.77 -15.65
N ALA A 108 -21.37 8.38 -16.93
CA ALA A 108 -22.14 7.27 -17.48
C ALA A 108 -21.51 5.91 -17.19
N THR A 109 -22.31 4.99 -16.66
CA THR A 109 -21.94 3.58 -16.45
C THR A 109 -22.11 2.76 -17.73
N VAL A 110 -21.52 1.56 -17.77
CA VAL A 110 -21.74 0.62 -18.89
C VAL A 110 -23.22 0.27 -19.06
N GLN A 111 -23.94 0.13 -17.94
CA GLN A 111 -25.37 -0.16 -17.94
C GLN A 111 -26.17 0.99 -18.55
N ASP A 112 -25.78 2.23 -18.27
CA ASP A 112 -26.44 3.40 -18.86
C ASP A 112 -26.28 3.43 -20.38
N LEU A 113 -25.07 3.17 -20.87
CA LEU A 113 -24.82 3.11 -22.31
C LEU A 113 -25.68 2.03 -22.99
N GLN A 114 -25.81 0.86 -22.36
CA GLN A 114 -26.66 -0.23 -22.84
C GLN A 114 -28.17 0.10 -22.82
N LEU A 115 -28.60 1.12 -22.07
CA LEU A 115 -29.98 1.63 -22.13
C LEU A 115 -30.20 2.56 -23.33
N PHE A 116 -29.14 3.20 -23.86
CA PHE A 116 -29.24 4.17 -24.94
C PHE A 116 -29.19 3.58 -26.35
N GLY A 117 -28.76 2.32 -26.47
CA GLY A 117 -28.55 1.66 -27.76
C GLY A 117 -28.26 0.18 -27.61
N ASP A 118 -28.62 -0.60 -28.64
CA ASP A 118 -27.99 -1.90 -28.86
C ASP A 118 -26.52 -1.71 -29.29
N GLU A 119 -25.71 -2.76 -29.18
CA GLU A 119 -24.28 -2.68 -29.42
C GLU A 119 -23.93 -2.13 -30.81
N ALA A 120 -24.69 -2.51 -31.85
CA ALA A 120 -24.48 -2.01 -33.21
C ALA A 120 -24.71 -0.49 -33.32
N THR A 121 -25.72 0.05 -32.64
CA THR A 121 -25.98 1.50 -32.61
C THR A 121 -24.93 2.24 -31.80
N LEU A 122 -24.55 1.72 -30.63
CA LEU A 122 -23.49 2.31 -29.82
C LEU A 122 -22.13 2.30 -30.53
N GLN A 123 -21.83 1.26 -31.32
CA GLN A 123 -20.64 1.25 -32.18
C GLN A 123 -20.69 2.34 -33.24
N LYS A 124 -21.83 2.57 -33.89
CA LYS A 124 -22.00 3.68 -34.84
C LYS A 124 -21.76 5.03 -34.17
N PHE A 125 -22.31 5.24 -32.97
CA PHE A 125 -22.10 6.48 -32.21
C PHE A 125 -20.65 6.65 -31.78
N ALA A 126 -20.03 5.61 -31.22
CA ALA A 126 -18.65 5.69 -30.74
C ALA A 126 -17.67 6.05 -31.87
N ARG A 127 -17.92 5.59 -33.09
CA ARG A 127 -17.05 5.79 -34.26
C ARG A 127 -17.27 7.10 -35.00
N ASP A 128 -18.24 7.90 -34.59
CA ASP A 128 -18.42 9.24 -35.13
C ASP A 128 -17.21 10.13 -34.77
N PRO A 129 -16.57 10.81 -35.74
CA PRO A 129 -15.37 11.62 -35.46
C PRO A 129 -15.57 12.69 -34.38
N VAL A 130 -16.75 13.30 -34.29
CA VAL A 130 -17.06 14.33 -33.30
C VAL A 130 -17.15 13.72 -31.90
N ASN A 131 -17.76 12.53 -31.80
CA ASN A 131 -17.80 11.80 -30.54
C ASN A 131 -16.39 11.35 -30.13
N MET A 132 -15.60 10.78 -31.04
CA MET A 132 -14.23 10.34 -30.72
C MET A 132 -13.34 11.48 -30.23
N GLU A 133 -13.42 12.66 -30.86
CA GLU A 133 -12.69 13.86 -30.42
C GLU A 133 -13.14 14.32 -29.03
N MET A 134 -14.45 14.38 -28.79
CA MET A 134 -15.00 14.76 -27.49
C MET A 134 -14.56 13.77 -26.40
N VAL A 135 -14.86 12.48 -26.58
CA VAL A 135 -14.59 11.44 -25.57
C VAL A 135 -13.09 11.26 -25.35
N GLY A 136 -12.25 11.49 -26.36
CA GLY A 136 -10.80 11.51 -26.22
C GLY A 136 -10.27 12.58 -25.25
N ASN A 137 -11.06 13.62 -24.96
CA ASN A 137 -10.73 14.65 -23.96
C ASN A 137 -11.35 14.39 -22.58
N LEU A 138 -12.32 13.47 -22.48
CA LEU A 138 -13.01 13.14 -21.23
C LEU A 138 -12.23 12.13 -20.37
N THR A 139 -12.55 12.11 -19.09
CA THR A 139 -12.09 11.13 -18.09
C THR A 139 -13.22 10.20 -17.74
N LEU A 140 -13.39 9.15 -18.56
CA LEU A 140 -14.45 8.16 -18.36
C LEU A 140 -14.25 7.36 -17.07
N LEU A 141 -15.36 6.84 -16.51
CA LEU A 141 -15.33 5.85 -15.43
C LEU A 141 -14.49 4.63 -15.84
N ARG A 142 -13.86 3.99 -14.84
CA ARG A 142 -12.97 2.84 -15.03
C ARG A 142 -13.62 1.67 -15.79
N GLU A 143 -14.92 1.44 -15.62
CA GLU A 143 -15.67 0.41 -16.36
C GLU A 143 -16.09 0.86 -17.77
N THR A 144 -16.36 2.16 -17.92
CA THR A 144 -16.89 2.74 -19.16
C THR A 144 -15.79 2.93 -20.19
N ALA A 145 -14.56 3.27 -19.79
CA ALA A 145 -13.45 3.47 -20.71
C ALA A 145 -13.08 2.19 -21.50
N PRO A 146 -12.94 1.00 -20.87
CA PRO A 146 -12.73 -0.26 -21.60
C PRO A 146 -13.93 -0.67 -22.46
N TYR A 147 -15.16 -0.47 -21.98
CA TYR A 147 -16.35 -0.77 -22.77
C TYR A 147 -16.44 0.11 -24.02
N TYR A 148 -16.23 1.42 -23.88
CA TYR A 148 -16.21 2.36 -25.00
C TYR A 148 -15.10 2.02 -25.99
N THR A 149 -13.90 1.70 -25.49
CA THR A 149 -12.77 1.26 -26.33
C THR A 149 -13.12 -0.01 -27.11
N ARG A 150 -13.80 -0.97 -26.47
CA ARG A 150 -14.30 -2.17 -27.13
C ARG A 150 -15.26 -1.85 -28.28
N LEU A 151 -16.16 -0.88 -28.13
CA LEU A 151 -17.05 -0.45 -29.23
C LEU A 151 -16.25 0.04 -30.45
N LEU A 152 -15.11 0.69 -30.22
CA LEU A 152 -14.21 1.15 -31.30
C LEU A 152 -13.45 -0.01 -31.95
N THR A 153 -13.06 -1.03 -31.18
CA THR A 153 -12.18 -2.13 -31.64
C THR A 153 -12.92 -3.41 -32.03
N SER A 154 -14.21 -3.56 -31.72
CA SER A 154 -15.03 -4.70 -32.14
C SER A 154 -15.30 -4.71 -33.64
N ALA A 155 -15.50 -5.88 -34.25
CA ALA A 155 -15.70 -6.00 -35.69
C ALA A 155 -16.96 -5.24 -36.19
N PRO A 156 -16.88 -4.45 -37.28
CA PRO A 156 -15.67 -4.13 -38.05
C PRO A 156 -14.78 -3.13 -37.29
N ALA A 157 -13.57 -3.52 -36.93
CA ALA A 157 -12.70 -2.75 -36.04
C ALA A 157 -12.16 -1.48 -36.72
N LEU A 158 -12.08 -0.37 -35.97
CA LEU A 158 -11.29 0.79 -36.40
C LEU A 158 -9.80 0.43 -36.43
N PRO A 159 -9.02 0.94 -37.40
CA PRO A 159 -7.57 0.81 -37.37
C PRO A 159 -7.00 1.40 -36.08
N LEU A 160 -6.16 0.65 -35.36
CA LEU A 160 -5.56 1.13 -34.10
C LEU A 160 -4.74 2.42 -34.30
N ALA A 161 -4.20 2.63 -35.51
CA ALA A 161 -3.54 3.87 -35.91
C ALA A 161 -4.43 5.12 -35.80
N SER A 162 -5.75 4.97 -35.95
CA SER A 162 -6.73 6.07 -35.86
C SER A 162 -7.32 6.28 -34.47
N LEU A 163 -7.09 5.36 -33.52
CA LEU A 163 -7.60 5.52 -32.16
C LEU A 163 -6.90 6.67 -31.44
N PRO A 164 -7.61 7.54 -30.72
CA PRO A 164 -6.98 8.50 -29.82
C PRO A 164 -6.11 7.82 -28.76
N ASP A 165 -5.01 8.47 -28.43
CA ASP A 165 -3.95 7.97 -27.55
C ASP A 165 -4.44 7.52 -26.17
N ARG A 166 -5.47 8.18 -25.60
CA ARG A 166 -6.07 7.79 -24.31
C ARG A 166 -6.72 6.40 -24.33
N PHE A 167 -7.27 5.97 -25.46
CA PHE A 167 -7.96 4.68 -25.55
C PHE A 167 -7.00 3.50 -25.72
N LEU A 168 -5.74 3.76 -26.09
CA LEU A 168 -4.73 2.71 -26.18
C LEU A 168 -4.54 2.01 -24.82
N CYS A 169 -4.70 2.74 -23.72
CA CYS A 169 -4.52 2.23 -22.35
C CYS A 169 -5.68 1.34 -21.89
N PHE A 170 -6.79 1.33 -22.64
CA PHE A 170 -7.98 0.56 -22.35
C PHE A 170 -8.26 -0.50 -23.43
N LEU A 171 -7.26 -0.78 -24.29
CA LEU A 171 -7.36 -1.84 -25.29
C LEU A 171 -7.61 -3.18 -24.61
N SER A 172 -8.42 -4.02 -25.25
CA SER A 172 -8.49 -5.43 -24.88
C SER A 172 -7.36 -6.19 -25.57
N PRO A 173 -6.81 -7.25 -24.95
CA PRO A 173 -5.82 -8.11 -25.59
C PRO A 173 -6.28 -8.72 -26.93
N GLY A 174 -7.59 -9.00 -27.07
CA GLY A 174 -8.17 -9.44 -28.35
C GLY A 174 -8.05 -8.41 -29.48
N ALA A 175 -8.00 -7.10 -29.16
CA ALA A 175 -7.87 -6.04 -30.17
C ALA A 175 -6.48 -6.00 -30.82
N VAL A 176 -5.46 -6.57 -30.18
CA VAL A 176 -4.06 -6.54 -30.67
C VAL A 176 -3.57 -7.89 -31.19
N GLY A 177 -4.40 -8.93 -31.18
CA GLY A 177 -3.99 -10.30 -31.46
C GLY A 177 -3.61 -10.63 -32.92
N ASN A 178 -4.05 -9.81 -33.88
CA ASN A 178 -3.84 -10.04 -35.33
C ASN A 178 -3.28 -8.78 -36.02
N LEU A 179 -2.15 -8.28 -35.54
CA LEU A 179 -1.47 -7.12 -36.11
C LEU A 179 -0.23 -7.52 -36.92
N SER A 180 0.06 -6.78 -37.98
CA SER A 180 1.34 -6.88 -38.69
C SER A 180 2.49 -6.34 -37.83
N ARG A 181 3.73 -6.69 -38.17
CA ARG A 181 4.93 -6.19 -37.46
C ARG A 181 4.98 -4.67 -37.35
N GLU A 182 4.62 -3.94 -38.41
CA GLU A 182 4.64 -2.47 -38.42
C GLU A 182 3.58 -1.89 -37.47
N GLU A 183 2.38 -2.49 -37.45
CA GLU A 183 1.30 -2.09 -36.54
C GLU A 183 1.64 -2.40 -35.08
N ILE A 184 2.27 -3.56 -34.82
CA ILE A 184 2.74 -3.94 -33.48
C ILE A 184 3.68 -2.86 -32.93
N LEU A 185 4.69 -2.47 -33.71
CA LEU A 185 5.67 -1.47 -33.30
C LEU A 185 5.03 -0.08 -33.16
N GLY A 186 4.11 0.29 -34.06
CA GLY A 186 3.38 1.55 -33.98
C GLY A 186 2.52 1.66 -32.72
N VAL A 187 1.83 0.59 -32.34
CA VAL A 187 1.02 0.52 -31.12
C VAL A 187 1.91 0.53 -29.88
N ALA A 188 2.98 -0.28 -29.86
CA ALA A 188 3.95 -0.33 -28.75
C ALA A 188 4.56 1.05 -28.44
N GLN A 189 4.97 1.80 -29.46
CA GLN A 189 5.54 3.14 -29.29
C GLN A 189 4.54 4.16 -28.74
N ARG A 190 3.25 4.04 -29.09
CA ARG A 190 2.20 4.96 -28.64
C ARG A 190 1.70 4.61 -27.24
N LEU A 191 1.52 3.33 -26.92
CA LEU A 191 1.37 2.85 -25.54
C LEU A 191 2.51 3.39 -24.66
N GLY A 192 3.71 3.36 -25.22
CA GLY A 192 4.96 4.01 -24.84
C GLY A 192 4.89 5.45 -24.30
N ARG A 193 3.94 6.24 -24.78
CA ARG A 193 3.95 7.71 -24.60
C ARG A 193 2.67 8.21 -23.96
N SER A 194 1.57 7.51 -24.23
CA SER A 194 0.21 7.99 -24.02
C SER A 194 -0.40 7.49 -22.73
N CYS A 195 0.00 6.30 -22.28
CA CYS A 195 -0.51 5.75 -21.05
C CYS A 195 0.27 6.35 -19.88
N PRO A 196 -0.40 7.04 -18.95
CA PRO A 196 0.24 7.40 -17.71
C PRO A 196 0.51 6.08 -17.00
N TRP A 197 1.73 5.55 -17.13
CA TRP A 197 2.24 4.36 -16.42
C TRP A 197 2.33 4.53 -14.89
N SER A 198 1.54 5.48 -14.38
CA SER A 198 1.23 5.85 -13.01
C SER A 198 0.26 7.04 -13.09
N ARG A 199 -1.06 6.83 -12.97
CA ARG A 199 -1.97 7.87 -12.43
C ARG A 199 -2.64 7.33 -11.18
N GLY A 200 -2.27 7.93 -10.06
CA GLY A 200 -2.56 7.46 -8.72
C GLY A 200 -3.97 7.73 -8.23
N MET A 201 -4.36 6.90 -7.27
CA MET A 201 -5.13 7.30 -6.09
C MET A 201 -4.33 8.34 -5.27
N PRO A 202 -4.98 9.18 -4.43
CA PRO A 202 -4.35 10.31 -3.73
C PRO A 202 -3.40 9.96 -2.56
N THR A 203 -2.84 8.75 -2.52
CA THR A 203 -2.01 8.25 -1.41
C THR A 203 -0.57 7.93 -1.85
N GLY A 204 0.17 8.93 -2.31
CA GLY A 204 1.61 9.09 -2.00
C GLY A 204 2.60 7.94 -2.26
N ARG A 205 2.29 6.94 -3.08
CA ARG A 205 3.26 6.00 -3.67
C ARG A 205 2.88 5.76 -5.13
N ALA A 206 3.71 6.24 -6.05
CA ALA A 206 3.61 5.85 -7.46
C ALA A 206 3.87 4.33 -7.56
N PRO A 207 2.99 3.53 -8.17
CA PRO A 207 3.31 2.14 -8.49
C PRO A 207 4.45 2.14 -9.51
N SER A 208 5.52 1.42 -9.22
CA SER A 208 6.67 1.25 -10.11
C SER A 208 6.42 0.19 -11.20
N SER A 209 5.17 -0.09 -11.59
CA SER A 209 4.80 -1.16 -12.53
C SER A 209 3.54 -0.81 -13.32
N LEU A 210 3.39 -1.37 -14.52
CA LEU A 210 2.18 -1.27 -15.35
C LEU A 210 0.93 -1.73 -14.58
N ALA A 211 -0.24 -1.16 -14.92
CA ALA A 211 -1.51 -1.74 -14.48
C ALA A 211 -1.65 -3.16 -15.09
N PRO A 212 -2.26 -4.13 -14.40
CA PRO A 212 -2.36 -5.52 -14.88
C PRO A 212 -2.90 -5.63 -16.33
N GLN A 213 -3.88 -4.80 -16.67
CA GLN A 213 -4.52 -4.78 -17.98
C GLN A 213 -3.60 -4.26 -19.10
N GLU A 214 -2.78 -3.24 -18.82
CA GLU A 214 -1.80 -2.71 -19.78
C GLU A 214 -0.67 -3.73 -20.05
N LEU A 215 -0.26 -4.45 -19.00
CA LEU A 215 0.74 -5.52 -19.07
C LEU A 215 0.25 -6.69 -19.93
N GLN A 216 -1.03 -7.03 -19.84
CA GLN A 216 -1.67 -8.04 -20.71
C GLN A 216 -1.72 -7.59 -22.17
N VAL A 217 -2.14 -6.35 -22.45
CA VAL A 217 -2.14 -5.83 -23.82
C VAL A 217 -0.75 -5.87 -24.41
N ALA A 218 0.27 -5.48 -23.64
CA ALA A 218 1.66 -5.58 -24.06
C ALA A 218 2.09 -7.04 -24.31
N SER A 219 1.70 -7.99 -23.46
CA SER A 219 1.98 -9.42 -23.66
C SER A 219 1.35 -9.95 -24.95
N SER A 220 0.06 -9.70 -25.17
CA SER A 220 -0.65 -10.15 -26.38
C SER A 220 -0.16 -9.46 -27.65
N LEU A 221 0.25 -8.19 -27.56
CA LEU A 221 0.86 -7.45 -28.66
C LEU A 221 2.18 -8.11 -29.13
N LEU A 222 2.96 -8.66 -28.21
CA LEU A 222 4.28 -9.23 -28.49
C LEU A 222 4.25 -10.72 -28.87
N ARG A 223 3.12 -11.40 -28.70
CA ARG A 223 2.98 -12.85 -28.92
C ARG A 223 3.38 -13.31 -30.33
N ASN A 224 3.11 -12.49 -31.34
CA ASN A 224 3.40 -12.81 -32.75
C ASN A 224 4.70 -12.16 -33.26
N LEU A 225 5.51 -11.58 -32.37
CA LEU A 225 6.77 -10.94 -32.76
C LEU A 225 7.90 -11.98 -32.83
N GLU A 226 8.41 -12.21 -34.04
CA GLU A 226 9.45 -13.23 -34.30
C GLU A 226 10.88 -12.66 -34.36
N ASP A 227 11.04 -11.35 -34.62
CA ASP A 227 12.35 -10.69 -34.79
C ASP A 227 12.69 -9.84 -33.55
N PHE A 228 13.83 -10.14 -32.91
CA PHE A 228 14.35 -9.42 -31.74
C PHE A 228 15.69 -8.74 -32.01
N SER A 229 15.86 -8.21 -33.21
CA SER A 229 16.97 -7.30 -33.53
C SER A 229 16.97 -6.07 -32.62
N PRO A 230 18.11 -5.36 -32.46
CA PRO A 230 18.24 -4.28 -31.49
C PRO A 230 17.31 -3.11 -31.83
N ALA A 231 17.04 -2.89 -33.13
CA ALA A 231 16.08 -1.92 -33.61
C ALA A 231 14.64 -2.25 -33.17
N VAL A 232 14.26 -3.53 -33.18
CA VAL A 232 12.93 -3.97 -32.73
C VAL A 232 12.80 -3.82 -31.22
N LEU A 233 13.77 -4.35 -30.46
CA LEU A 233 13.79 -4.21 -29.01
C LEU A 233 13.76 -2.74 -28.59
N GLY A 234 14.47 -1.88 -29.31
CA GLY A 234 14.43 -0.43 -29.10
C GLY A 234 13.08 0.22 -29.40
N ALA A 235 12.38 -0.27 -30.43
CA ALA A 235 11.07 0.23 -30.81
C ALA A 235 9.95 -0.19 -29.85
N LEU A 236 10.12 -1.27 -29.07
CA LEU A 236 9.11 -1.73 -28.11
C LEU A 236 8.82 -0.69 -27.01
N GLY A 237 9.83 0.10 -26.63
CA GLY A 237 9.72 0.98 -25.46
C GLY A 237 9.25 0.18 -24.24
N GLN A 238 8.23 0.65 -23.53
CA GLN A 238 7.75 -0.08 -22.34
C GLN A 238 6.72 -1.17 -22.61
N ALA A 239 6.31 -1.37 -23.86
CA ALA A 239 5.64 -2.61 -24.21
C ALA A 239 6.56 -3.83 -23.96
N ALA A 240 7.89 -3.63 -23.88
CA ALA A 240 8.85 -4.67 -23.51
C ALA A 240 8.56 -5.34 -22.14
N LEU A 241 7.81 -4.68 -21.25
CA LEU A 241 7.34 -5.27 -19.99
C LEU A 241 6.34 -6.43 -20.20
N GLY A 242 5.73 -6.53 -21.38
CA GLY A 242 4.90 -7.67 -21.77
C GLY A 242 5.69 -8.93 -22.12
N LEU A 243 7.03 -8.85 -22.22
CA LEU A 243 7.87 -10.03 -22.49
C LEU A 243 7.91 -10.94 -21.26
N SER A 244 7.46 -12.19 -21.39
CA SER A 244 7.60 -13.16 -20.31
C SER A 244 9.06 -13.55 -20.08
N VAL A 245 9.39 -14.01 -18.88
CA VAL A 245 10.75 -14.47 -18.52
C VAL A 245 11.20 -15.63 -19.41
N SER A 246 10.31 -16.60 -19.66
CA SER A 246 10.56 -17.73 -20.57
C SER A 246 10.86 -17.23 -21.98
N TRP A 247 10.09 -16.26 -22.47
CA TRP A 247 10.28 -15.71 -23.80
C TRP A 247 11.61 -14.97 -23.95
N ILE A 248 12.01 -14.15 -22.96
CA ILE A 248 13.32 -13.50 -22.91
C ILE A 248 14.44 -14.55 -22.95
N GLN A 249 14.27 -15.66 -22.22
CA GLN A 249 15.27 -16.73 -22.13
C GLN A 249 15.39 -17.55 -23.41
N GLU A 250 14.29 -17.85 -24.08
CA GLU A 250 14.27 -18.76 -25.23
C GLU A 250 14.46 -18.05 -26.58
N ASN A 251 13.92 -16.85 -26.76
CA ASN A 251 13.79 -16.23 -28.10
C ASN A 251 14.73 -15.05 -28.38
N ILE A 252 15.27 -14.38 -27.36
CA ILE A 252 16.16 -13.23 -27.57
C ILE A 252 17.63 -13.70 -27.62
N PRO A 253 18.36 -13.60 -28.73
CA PRO A 253 19.76 -14.04 -28.78
C PRO A 253 20.67 -13.17 -27.89
N GLU A 254 21.71 -13.78 -27.31
CA GLU A 254 22.61 -13.10 -26.37
C GLU A 254 23.34 -11.92 -27.03
N GLU A 255 23.69 -12.03 -28.31
CA GLU A 255 24.46 -11.03 -29.07
C GLU A 255 23.65 -9.75 -29.36
N GLN A 256 22.32 -9.81 -29.32
CA GLN A 256 21.46 -8.66 -29.63
C GLN A 256 21.26 -7.75 -28.41
N LEU A 257 21.49 -8.27 -27.20
CA LEU A 257 21.18 -7.57 -25.95
C LEU A 257 22.10 -6.38 -25.68
N GLU A 258 23.38 -6.48 -26.01
CA GLU A 258 24.33 -5.38 -25.79
C GLU A 258 23.97 -4.15 -26.64
N ALA A 259 23.67 -4.37 -27.93
CA ALA A 259 23.25 -3.30 -28.83
C ALA A 259 21.86 -2.72 -28.45
N ALA A 260 20.99 -3.52 -27.83
CA ALA A 260 19.67 -3.09 -27.36
C ALA A 260 19.69 -2.47 -25.95
N LEU A 261 20.81 -2.57 -25.22
CA LEU A 261 20.92 -2.18 -23.81
C LEU A 261 20.48 -0.74 -23.55
N PRO A 262 20.87 0.28 -24.35
CA PRO A 262 20.45 1.66 -24.09
C PRO A 262 18.92 1.83 -24.09
N ALA A 263 18.21 1.05 -24.91
CA ALA A 263 16.76 1.08 -24.95
C ALA A 263 16.13 0.29 -23.80
N LEU A 264 16.57 -0.96 -23.57
CA LEU A 264 16.03 -1.82 -22.52
C LEU A 264 16.30 -1.28 -21.11
N GLY A 265 17.46 -0.66 -20.90
CA GLY A 265 17.83 0.01 -19.65
C GLY A 265 17.02 1.28 -19.37
N SER A 266 16.26 1.80 -20.35
CA SER A 266 15.36 2.95 -20.16
C SER A 266 13.93 2.55 -19.78
N VAL A 267 13.58 1.27 -19.95
CA VAL A 267 12.24 0.73 -19.65
C VAL A 267 12.07 0.66 -18.14
N ARG A 268 11.05 1.33 -17.60
CA ARG A 268 10.81 1.41 -16.15
C ARG A 268 9.83 0.32 -15.73
N GLY A 269 10.00 -0.22 -14.52
CA GLY A 269 9.06 -1.19 -13.98
C GLY A 269 9.23 -2.62 -14.46
N TRP A 270 10.43 -2.97 -14.92
CA TRP A 270 10.83 -4.37 -15.02
C TRP A 270 10.53 -5.10 -13.72
N SER A 271 9.92 -6.27 -13.83
CA SER A 271 9.90 -7.18 -12.68
C SER A 271 11.35 -7.57 -12.35
N PRO A 272 11.71 -7.79 -11.06
CA PRO A 272 13.04 -8.27 -10.68
C PRO A 272 13.49 -9.50 -11.48
N GLU A 273 12.53 -10.35 -11.83
CA GLU A 273 12.70 -11.57 -12.60
C GLU A 273 13.02 -11.29 -14.08
N GLN A 274 12.26 -10.41 -14.74
CA GLN A 274 12.51 -10.02 -16.13
C GLN A 274 13.88 -9.34 -16.24
N ALA A 275 14.16 -8.38 -15.35
CA ALA A 275 15.45 -7.71 -15.30
C ALA A 275 16.59 -8.72 -15.15
N ARG A 276 16.43 -9.71 -14.27
CA ARG A 276 17.43 -10.77 -14.08
C ARG A 276 17.60 -11.65 -15.30
N ALA A 277 16.52 -12.02 -15.98
CA ALA A 277 16.59 -12.80 -17.21
C ALA A 277 17.42 -12.07 -18.27
N VAL A 278 17.15 -10.79 -18.49
CA VAL A 278 17.91 -9.93 -19.43
C VAL A 278 19.37 -9.81 -19.00
N VAL A 279 19.64 -9.42 -17.75
CA VAL A 279 21.01 -9.19 -17.25
C VAL A 279 21.83 -10.49 -17.26
N SER A 280 21.24 -11.62 -16.89
CA SER A 280 21.96 -12.90 -16.89
C SER A 280 22.42 -13.32 -18.29
N LYS A 281 21.60 -13.07 -19.32
CA LYS A 281 21.97 -13.32 -20.73
C LYS A 281 22.98 -12.30 -21.24
N LEU A 282 22.80 -11.03 -20.88
CA LEU A 282 23.78 -9.98 -21.20
C LEU A 282 25.17 -10.32 -20.64
N LEU A 283 25.27 -10.78 -19.40
CA LEU A 283 26.56 -11.18 -18.81
C LEU A 283 27.16 -12.43 -19.47
N ARG A 284 26.34 -13.37 -19.95
CA ARG A 284 26.81 -14.55 -20.71
C ARG A 284 27.32 -14.18 -22.10
N SER A 285 26.74 -13.16 -22.72
CA SER A 285 27.15 -12.65 -24.03
C SER A 285 28.57 -12.05 -24.05
N GLY A 286 29.13 -11.75 -22.86
CA GLY A 286 30.47 -11.20 -22.70
C GLY A 286 30.51 -9.77 -22.17
N TYR A 287 29.36 -9.16 -21.84
CA TYR A 287 29.30 -7.84 -21.23
C TYR A 287 30.06 -7.80 -19.89
N GLN A 288 31.00 -6.85 -19.75
CA GLN A 288 31.82 -6.69 -18.55
C GLN A 288 31.51 -5.38 -17.85
N ILE A 289 31.29 -5.44 -16.53
CA ILE A 289 31.14 -4.27 -15.67
C ILE A 289 32.53 -3.89 -15.18
N LEU A 290 33.19 -2.96 -15.89
CA LEU A 290 34.59 -2.58 -15.66
C LEU A 290 34.73 -1.32 -14.78
N ASP A 291 33.75 -0.42 -14.86
CA ASP A 291 33.75 0.92 -14.28
C ASP A 291 32.32 1.35 -13.89
N GLY A 292 32.18 2.51 -13.26
CA GLY A 292 30.87 3.01 -12.86
C GLY A 292 29.94 3.31 -14.04
N GLN A 293 30.49 3.64 -15.20
CA GLN A 293 29.75 3.93 -16.42
C GLN A 293 29.08 2.67 -16.98
N SER A 294 29.82 1.57 -17.13
CA SER A 294 29.29 0.27 -17.55
C SER A 294 28.30 -0.32 -16.53
N LEU A 295 28.42 -0.02 -15.24
CA LEU A 295 27.37 -0.35 -14.28
C LEU A 295 26.11 0.51 -14.49
N ALA A 296 26.28 1.80 -14.78
CA ALA A 296 25.18 2.73 -15.00
C ALA A 296 24.44 2.50 -16.33
N GLU A 297 25.12 1.98 -17.35
CA GLU A 297 24.53 1.62 -18.66
C GLU A 297 23.46 0.54 -18.57
N LEU A 298 23.47 -0.28 -17.51
CA LEU A 298 22.36 -1.20 -17.24
C LEU A 298 21.03 -0.47 -16.99
N GLY A 299 21.07 0.80 -16.57
CA GLY A 299 19.89 1.61 -16.30
C GLY A 299 18.96 0.93 -15.27
N THR A 300 17.69 0.78 -15.62
CA THR A 300 16.67 0.11 -14.79
C THR A 300 16.90 -1.40 -14.63
N LEU A 301 17.68 -2.03 -15.52
CA LEU A 301 17.97 -3.47 -15.47
C LEU A 301 18.92 -3.83 -14.33
N VAL A 302 19.60 -2.86 -13.69
CA VAL A 302 20.51 -3.13 -12.56
C VAL A 302 19.82 -3.88 -11.41
N GLY A 303 18.49 -3.76 -11.28
CA GLY A 303 17.69 -4.55 -10.34
C GLY A 303 17.75 -6.07 -10.57
N GLY A 304 18.16 -6.50 -11.77
CA GLY A 304 18.34 -7.89 -12.15
C GLY A 304 19.70 -8.49 -11.81
N LEU A 305 20.67 -7.70 -11.31
CA LEU A 305 21.97 -8.24 -10.89
C LEU A 305 21.80 -9.20 -9.72
N ASN A 306 22.56 -10.31 -9.75
CA ASN A 306 22.68 -11.18 -8.59
C ASN A 306 23.48 -10.47 -7.48
N SER A 307 23.08 -10.70 -6.23
CA SER A 307 23.83 -10.25 -5.05
C SER A 307 25.30 -10.65 -5.10
N SER A 308 25.65 -11.82 -5.64
CA SER A 308 27.04 -12.28 -5.80
C SER A 308 27.84 -11.45 -6.81
N THR A 309 27.24 -11.12 -7.95
CA THR A 309 27.86 -10.29 -9.00
C THR A 309 28.17 -8.90 -8.46
N LEU A 310 27.18 -8.24 -7.83
CA LEU A 310 27.37 -6.90 -7.28
C LEU A 310 28.42 -6.90 -6.14
N ARG A 311 28.46 -7.95 -5.32
CA ARG A 311 29.49 -8.12 -4.27
C ARG A 311 30.89 -8.30 -4.84
N SER A 312 31.04 -8.89 -6.02
CA SER A 312 32.34 -9.09 -6.67
C SER A 312 32.94 -7.80 -7.25
N LEU A 313 32.12 -6.77 -7.52
CA LEU A 313 32.60 -5.49 -8.02
C LEU A 313 33.44 -4.76 -6.97
N SER A 314 34.44 -4.00 -7.44
CA SER A 314 35.23 -3.16 -6.55
C SER A 314 34.39 -2.00 -6.00
N PRO A 315 34.65 -1.53 -4.77
CA PRO A 315 33.90 -0.40 -4.22
C PRO A 315 34.01 0.90 -5.05
N GLU A 316 35.10 1.10 -5.79
CA GLU A 316 35.33 2.25 -6.65
C GLU A 316 34.32 2.32 -7.81
N VAL A 317 34.05 1.17 -8.44
CA VAL A 317 33.06 1.05 -9.53
C VAL A 317 31.67 1.45 -9.02
N VAL A 318 31.31 0.97 -7.83
CA VAL A 318 30.01 1.28 -7.22
C VAL A 318 29.90 2.76 -6.85
N LEU A 319 30.96 3.32 -6.25
CA LEU A 319 30.99 4.73 -5.85
C LEU A 319 30.87 5.67 -7.06
N GLU A 320 31.55 5.37 -8.16
CA GLU A 320 31.43 6.11 -9.41
C GLU A 320 30.00 6.02 -9.96
N ALA A 321 29.43 4.81 -10.02
CA ALA A 321 28.08 4.60 -10.54
C ALA A 321 27.00 5.37 -9.76
N ILE A 322 27.02 5.34 -8.41
CA ILE A 322 26.01 6.02 -7.59
C ILE A 322 26.03 7.55 -7.72
N GLN A 323 27.14 8.12 -8.18
CA GLN A 323 27.28 9.56 -8.42
C GLN A 323 26.75 9.96 -9.80
N LEU A 324 26.54 9.01 -10.71
CA LEU A 324 25.98 9.29 -12.03
C LEU A 324 24.46 9.59 -11.90
N PRO A 325 23.98 10.75 -12.38
CA PRO A 325 22.58 11.14 -12.23
C PRO A 325 21.58 10.14 -12.82
N GLY A 326 21.95 9.48 -13.92
CA GLY A 326 21.12 8.45 -14.56
C GLY A 326 20.94 7.23 -13.66
N PHE A 327 22.01 6.74 -13.05
CA PHE A 327 21.94 5.58 -12.16
C PHE A 327 21.19 5.88 -10.86
N ALA A 328 21.40 7.07 -10.28
CA ALA A 328 20.76 7.48 -9.04
C ALA A 328 19.22 7.49 -9.13
N GLN A 329 18.65 7.77 -10.30
CA GLN A 329 17.21 7.76 -10.54
C GLN A 329 16.59 6.35 -10.51
N HIS A 330 17.39 5.30 -10.67
CA HIS A 330 16.93 3.90 -10.72
C HIS A 330 17.12 3.15 -9.40
N LEU A 331 17.77 3.78 -8.42
CA LEU A 331 18.05 3.15 -7.13
C LEU A 331 16.79 2.81 -6.34
N ASP A 332 15.72 3.60 -6.46
CA ASP A 332 14.49 3.39 -5.69
C ASP A 332 13.81 2.05 -5.99
N THR A 333 13.92 1.55 -7.22
CA THR A 333 13.27 0.30 -7.65
C THR A 333 14.09 -0.96 -7.35
N LEU A 334 15.30 -0.82 -6.80
CA LEU A 334 16.18 -1.97 -6.58
C LEU A 334 15.69 -2.89 -5.45
N PRO A 335 15.90 -4.21 -5.58
CA PRO A 335 15.73 -5.14 -4.46
C PRO A 335 16.53 -4.72 -3.23
N SER A 336 15.94 -4.90 -2.05
CA SER A 336 16.57 -4.48 -0.78
C SER A 336 17.95 -5.10 -0.55
N ALA A 337 18.19 -6.32 -1.06
CA ALA A 337 19.47 -7.00 -0.96
C ALA A 337 20.57 -6.22 -1.69
N LEU A 338 20.29 -5.78 -2.93
CA LEU A 338 21.22 -4.98 -3.72
C LEU A 338 21.45 -3.61 -3.10
N LYS A 339 20.39 -2.92 -2.64
CA LYS A 339 20.52 -1.62 -1.94
C LYS A 339 21.48 -1.72 -0.74
N ARG A 340 21.40 -2.79 0.03
CA ARG A 340 22.29 -3.02 1.18
C ARG A 340 23.75 -3.23 0.75
N ILE A 341 23.98 -3.99 -0.32
CA ILE A 341 25.31 -4.22 -0.88
C ILE A 341 25.90 -2.91 -1.41
N LEU A 342 25.11 -2.07 -2.08
CA LEU A 342 25.56 -0.76 -2.55
C LEU A 342 26.03 0.12 -1.38
N VAL A 343 25.23 0.19 -0.30
CA VAL A 343 25.62 0.94 0.90
C VAL A 343 26.88 0.36 1.55
N GLU A 344 26.99 -0.97 1.67
CA GLU A 344 28.17 -1.67 2.21
C GLU A 344 29.45 -1.33 1.41
N LYS A 345 29.35 -1.31 0.08
CA LYS A 345 30.46 -0.96 -0.81
C LYS A 345 30.87 0.51 -0.65
N VAL A 346 29.90 1.43 -0.68
CA VAL A 346 30.17 2.86 -0.52
C VAL A 346 30.77 3.15 0.85
N SER A 347 30.23 2.56 1.92
CA SER A 347 30.75 2.75 3.27
C SER A 347 32.17 2.23 3.46
N SER A 348 32.58 1.22 2.69
CA SER A 348 33.96 0.69 2.76
C SER A 348 35.02 1.63 2.16
N ARG A 349 34.61 2.70 1.47
CA ARG A 349 35.48 3.68 0.81
C ARG A 349 35.53 5.04 1.47
N VAL A 350 34.67 5.27 2.45
CA VAL A 350 34.51 6.57 3.10
C VAL A 350 35.16 6.50 4.48
N ASP A 351 36.02 7.47 4.78
CA ASP A 351 36.74 7.54 6.05
C ASP A 351 35.86 8.07 7.19
N HIS A 352 34.93 8.99 6.89
CA HIS A 352 34.07 9.65 7.87
C HIS A 352 32.56 9.55 7.55
N PRO A 353 31.71 9.23 8.54
CA PRO A 353 30.25 9.15 8.36
C PRO A 353 29.59 10.37 7.70
N ALA A 354 30.10 11.59 7.93
CA ALA A 354 29.55 12.80 7.31
C ALA A 354 29.71 12.81 5.77
N GLU A 355 30.84 12.31 5.27
CA GLU A 355 31.05 12.14 3.83
C GLU A 355 30.11 11.07 3.25
N LEU A 356 29.81 10.01 4.00
CA LEU A 356 28.89 8.97 3.58
C LEU A 356 27.49 9.54 3.32
N VAL A 357 27.00 10.40 4.23
CA VAL A 357 25.70 11.09 4.10
C VAL A 357 25.66 11.96 2.85
N LYS A 358 26.77 12.64 2.54
CA LYS A 358 26.89 13.51 1.37
C LYS A 358 26.87 12.71 0.06
N LEU A 359 27.59 11.60 0.00
CA LEU A 359 27.76 10.81 -1.22
C LEU A 359 26.59 9.87 -1.50
N ILE A 360 25.91 9.34 -0.48
CA ILE A 360 24.82 8.38 -0.67
C ILE A 360 23.57 9.06 -1.24
N PRO A 361 22.97 8.56 -2.33
CA PRO A 361 21.68 9.04 -2.84
C PRO A 361 20.51 8.79 -1.87
N ASN A 362 19.44 9.59 -1.98
CA ASN A 362 18.27 9.53 -1.09
C ASN A 362 17.62 8.13 -1.04
N ALA A 363 17.55 7.46 -2.19
CA ALA A 363 16.99 6.11 -2.36
C ALA A 363 17.66 5.03 -1.50
N LEU A 364 18.91 5.25 -1.08
CA LEU A 364 19.70 4.31 -0.28
C LEU A 364 19.83 4.75 1.18
N ALA A 365 19.35 5.95 1.54
CA ALA A 365 19.54 6.51 2.89
C ALA A 365 18.98 5.61 3.99
N SER A 366 17.80 5.03 3.79
CA SER A 366 17.15 4.11 4.74
C SER A 366 17.89 2.78 4.93
N TYR A 367 18.87 2.47 4.07
CA TYR A 367 19.70 1.29 4.15
C TYR A 367 21.04 1.54 4.86
N ILE A 368 21.37 2.81 5.20
CA ILE A 368 22.56 3.15 5.99
C ILE A 368 22.43 2.54 7.39
N PRO A 369 23.34 1.64 7.79
CA PRO A 369 23.34 1.09 9.14
C PRO A 369 23.48 2.19 10.20
N LYS A 370 22.77 2.04 11.32
CA LYS A 370 22.79 3.01 12.44
C LYS A 370 24.21 3.28 12.97
N SER A 371 25.06 2.26 12.96
CA SER A 371 26.46 2.34 13.41
C SER A 371 27.31 3.31 12.59
N LEU A 372 26.89 3.59 11.34
CA LEU A 372 27.53 4.51 10.40
C LEU A 372 26.89 5.90 10.39
N LEU A 373 26.03 6.21 11.37
CA LEU A 373 25.38 7.51 11.53
C LEU A 373 25.82 8.20 12.83
N VAL A 374 27.01 7.84 13.32
CA VAL A 374 27.65 8.43 14.50
C VAL A 374 28.76 9.36 14.01
N PHE A 375 28.53 10.66 14.06
CA PHE A 375 29.37 11.66 13.38
C PHE A 375 30.57 12.18 14.19
N GLU A 376 30.67 11.83 15.48
CA GLU A 376 31.75 12.27 16.38
C GLU A 376 32.07 13.78 16.24
N GLU A 377 33.29 14.15 15.85
CA GLU A 377 33.72 15.54 15.69
C GLU A 377 33.29 16.18 14.36
N GLU A 378 33.24 15.40 13.26
CA GLU A 378 32.95 15.91 11.93
C GLU A 378 31.46 15.78 11.61
N LYS A 379 30.71 16.88 11.83
CA LYS A 379 29.25 16.91 11.66
C LYS A 379 28.84 17.19 10.21
N PRO A 380 27.85 16.46 9.65
CA PRO A 380 27.35 16.72 8.31
C PRO A 380 26.58 18.04 8.22
N ASN A 381 26.48 18.59 7.01
CA ASN A 381 25.64 19.76 6.77
C ASN A 381 24.16 19.40 7.00
N VAL A 382 23.42 20.28 7.70
CA VAL A 382 21.99 20.09 7.98
C VAL A 382 21.18 19.90 6.69
N GLN A 383 21.58 20.54 5.59
CA GLN A 383 20.91 20.37 4.30
C GLN A 383 21.08 18.95 3.73
N ASP A 384 22.25 18.34 3.91
CA ASP A 384 22.51 16.98 3.46
C ASP A 384 21.66 15.99 4.23
N LEU A 385 21.48 16.21 5.54
CA LEU A 385 20.56 15.43 6.38
C LEU A 385 19.09 15.65 5.98
N ASN A 386 18.69 16.88 5.74
CA ASN A 386 17.30 17.23 5.43
C ASN A 386 16.78 16.61 4.14
N ASN A 387 17.67 16.42 3.16
CA ASN A 387 17.34 15.88 1.85
C ASN A 387 17.09 14.36 1.87
N LYS A 388 17.36 13.65 2.98
CA LYS A 388 17.34 12.19 3.06
C LYS A 388 16.09 11.66 3.80
N PRO A 389 15.51 10.54 3.35
CA PRO A 389 14.41 9.85 4.03
C PRO A 389 14.93 8.88 5.10
N TRP A 390 15.42 9.41 6.22
CA TRP A 390 15.78 8.65 7.40
C TRP A 390 14.60 7.85 7.97
N SER A 391 14.88 6.71 8.60
CA SER A 391 13.97 6.09 9.55
C SER A 391 14.01 6.80 10.90
N ARG A 392 13.05 6.51 11.78
CA ARG A 392 13.04 7.00 13.17
C ARG A 392 14.32 6.64 13.91
N GLU A 393 14.73 5.38 13.79
CA GLU A 393 15.89 4.81 14.49
C GLU A 393 17.21 5.36 13.92
N GLN A 394 17.27 5.62 12.61
CA GLN A 394 18.44 6.26 11.99
C GLN A 394 18.55 7.73 12.43
N ALA A 395 17.46 8.48 12.38
CA ALA A 395 17.45 9.88 12.77
C ALA A 395 17.83 10.05 14.25
N ALA A 396 17.41 9.14 15.12
CA ALA A 396 17.75 9.13 16.54
C ALA A 396 19.28 9.12 16.81
N MET A 397 20.07 8.50 15.94
CA MET A 397 21.54 8.39 16.10
C MET A 397 22.24 9.76 16.15
N PHE A 398 21.73 10.73 15.40
CA PHE A 398 22.35 12.05 15.27
C PHE A 398 21.45 13.20 15.73
N PHE A 399 20.19 12.92 16.11
CA PHE A 399 19.20 13.94 16.44
C PHE A 399 19.69 14.90 17.53
N SER A 400 20.29 14.37 18.61
CA SER A 400 20.81 15.16 19.73
C SER A 400 21.86 16.19 19.29
N ASP A 401 22.74 15.82 18.37
CA ASP A 401 23.76 16.72 17.83
C ASP A 401 23.17 17.81 16.94
N VAL A 402 22.17 17.45 16.12
CA VAL A 402 21.49 18.38 15.22
C VAL A 402 20.70 19.43 16.00
N VAL A 403 19.90 19.02 16.98
CA VAL A 403 19.10 19.98 17.77
C VAL A 403 19.94 20.88 18.66
N LYS A 404 21.12 20.43 19.08
CA LYS A 404 22.08 21.30 19.79
C LYS A 404 22.69 22.34 18.86
N ALA A 405 23.01 21.96 17.63
CA ALA A 405 23.70 22.82 16.66
C ALA A 405 22.77 23.78 15.90
N GLU A 406 21.53 23.39 15.60
CA GLU A 406 20.60 24.19 14.79
C GLU A 406 19.71 25.10 15.67
N PRO A 407 19.87 26.44 15.60
CA PRO A 407 19.03 27.36 16.36
C PRO A 407 17.58 27.44 15.84
N ASP A 408 17.35 27.29 14.53
CA ASP A 408 15.99 27.36 13.95
C ASP A 408 15.49 25.97 13.51
N PHE A 409 14.66 25.35 14.35
CA PHE A 409 14.07 24.05 14.07
C PHE A 409 13.18 24.03 12.82
N SER A 410 12.71 25.18 12.34
CA SER A 410 11.90 25.26 11.11
C SER A 410 12.68 24.79 9.88
N ARG A 411 14.02 24.84 9.93
CA ARG A 411 14.90 24.34 8.87
C ARG A 411 14.97 22.82 8.83
N LEU A 412 14.68 22.10 9.92
CA LEU A 412 14.78 20.64 9.98
C LEU A 412 13.66 19.97 9.20
N SER A 413 13.97 18.91 8.44
CA SER A 413 12.97 18.15 7.70
C SER A 413 12.13 17.27 8.63
N GLN A 414 10.94 16.85 8.18
CA GLN A 414 10.10 15.90 8.92
C GLN A 414 10.86 14.60 9.25
N SER A 415 11.73 14.17 8.33
CA SER A 415 12.52 12.94 8.45
C SER A 415 13.64 13.03 9.49
N VAL A 416 14.21 14.22 9.70
CA VAL A 416 15.14 14.46 10.81
C VAL A 416 14.37 14.56 12.13
N LEU A 417 13.24 15.27 12.15
CA LEU A 417 12.47 15.54 13.37
C LEU A 417 11.89 14.28 14.04
N GLN A 418 11.54 13.24 13.28
CA GLN A 418 11.10 11.96 13.84
C GLN A 418 12.19 11.24 14.66
N GLY A 419 13.46 11.67 14.58
CA GLY A 419 14.56 11.17 15.41
C GLY A 419 14.51 11.63 16.87
N PHE A 420 13.46 12.34 17.28
CA PHE A 420 13.30 12.83 18.65
C PHE A 420 13.49 11.72 19.69
N THR A 421 14.36 11.96 20.67
CA THR A 421 14.57 11.07 21.83
C THR A 421 14.48 11.88 23.12
N CYS A 422 14.17 11.21 24.23
CA CYS A 422 14.13 11.86 25.53
C CYS A 422 15.48 12.43 25.98
N ALA A 423 16.57 11.72 25.66
CA ALA A 423 17.92 12.19 25.97
C ALA A 423 18.27 13.47 25.21
N ALA A 424 17.78 13.62 23.97
CA ALA A 424 17.91 14.86 23.24
C ALA A 424 17.04 15.97 23.85
N ALA A 425 15.81 15.65 24.27
CA ALA A 425 14.90 16.62 24.87
C ALA A 425 15.44 17.22 26.17
N SER A 426 16.01 16.38 27.06
CA SER A 426 16.62 16.85 28.31
C SER A 426 17.80 17.79 28.07
N ALA A 427 18.56 17.59 26.99
CA ALA A 427 19.68 18.45 26.62
C ALA A 427 19.28 19.80 26.01
N VAL A 428 18.07 19.89 25.44
CA VAL A 428 17.55 21.10 24.76
C VAL A 428 16.81 22.04 25.72
N GLY A 429 16.25 21.51 26.82
CA GLY A 429 15.52 22.28 27.83
C GLY A 429 14.03 22.49 27.50
N ALA A 430 13.23 22.90 28.49
CA ALA A 430 11.77 22.93 28.41
C ALA A 430 11.22 23.93 27.36
N GLU A 431 11.68 25.19 27.39
CA GLU A 431 11.19 26.24 26.48
C GLU A 431 11.45 25.88 25.01
N ARG A 432 12.68 25.46 24.72
CA ARG A 432 13.09 25.07 23.37
C ARG A 432 12.44 23.75 22.92
N SER A 433 12.07 22.87 23.85
CA SER A 433 11.24 21.69 23.55
C SER A 433 9.81 22.06 23.13
N GLN A 434 9.22 23.14 23.68
CA GLN A 434 7.92 23.63 23.23
C GLN A 434 7.98 24.17 21.79
N GLU A 435 9.02 24.93 21.45
CA GLU A 435 9.26 25.40 20.08
C GLU A 435 9.39 24.24 19.10
N LEU A 436 10.20 23.24 19.46
CA LEU A 436 10.40 22.02 18.68
C LEU A 436 9.06 21.28 18.45
N ALA A 437 8.24 21.13 19.50
CA ALA A 437 6.94 20.48 19.39
C ALA A 437 5.99 21.21 18.43
N LYS A 438 5.96 22.55 18.47
CA LYS A 438 5.16 23.37 17.54
C LYS A 438 5.63 23.22 16.10
N VAL A 439 6.94 23.10 15.86
CA VAL A 439 7.49 22.81 14.53
C VAL A 439 7.09 21.39 14.08
N MET A 440 7.18 20.40 14.96
CA MET A 440 6.74 19.02 14.66
C MET A 440 5.26 18.97 14.26
N ARG A 441 4.40 19.75 14.93
CA ARG A 441 2.98 19.91 14.55
C ARG A 441 2.83 20.50 13.15
N LYS A 442 3.49 21.63 12.87
CA LYS A 442 3.44 22.30 11.54
C LYS A 442 3.91 21.37 10.41
N LYS A 443 4.93 20.55 10.67
CA LYS A 443 5.48 19.58 9.71
C LYS A 443 4.80 18.20 9.74
N LYS A 444 3.74 18.02 10.54
CA LYS A 444 2.98 16.77 10.69
C LYS A 444 3.89 15.55 10.94
N VAL A 445 4.88 15.71 11.83
CA VAL A 445 5.83 14.64 12.18
C VAL A 445 5.07 13.52 12.88
N LYS A 446 5.24 12.29 12.42
CA LYS A 446 4.67 11.10 13.08
C LYS A 446 5.60 10.68 14.21
N LEU A 447 5.07 10.64 15.43
CA LEU A 447 5.82 10.27 16.63
C LEU A 447 5.21 9.00 17.23
N GLY A 448 6.05 8.12 17.77
CA GLY A 448 5.58 6.94 18.49
C GLY A 448 5.17 7.24 19.93
N GLN A 449 4.54 6.27 20.59
CA GLN A 449 4.07 6.36 21.98
C GLN A 449 5.15 6.89 22.95
N ASP A 450 6.35 6.31 22.94
CA ASP A 450 7.45 6.72 23.82
C ASP A 450 7.90 8.17 23.56
N GLN A 451 7.92 8.60 22.29
CA GLN A 451 8.28 9.96 21.92
C GLN A 451 7.22 10.96 22.39
N LEU A 452 5.95 10.63 22.21
CA LEU A 452 4.82 11.48 22.60
C LEU A 452 4.72 11.62 24.11
N SER A 453 4.82 10.53 24.86
CA SER A 453 4.85 10.54 26.33
C SER A 453 5.98 11.44 26.86
N CYS A 454 7.15 11.34 26.24
CA CYS A 454 8.30 12.16 26.59
C CYS A 454 8.12 13.63 26.23
N LEU A 455 7.66 13.91 25.01
CA LEU A 455 7.41 15.25 24.53
C LEU A 455 6.36 15.95 25.40
N LEU A 456 5.28 15.24 25.75
CA LEU A 456 4.25 15.75 26.64
C LEU A 456 4.84 16.20 27.98
N LYS A 457 5.67 15.35 28.59
CA LYS A 457 6.32 15.68 29.87
C LYS A 457 7.22 16.91 29.74
N MET A 458 8.01 17.01 28.68
CA MET A 458 8.90 18.16 28.47
C MET A 458 8.13 19.46 28.22
N VAL A 459 7.04 19.39 27.46
CA VAL A 459 6.17 20.53 27.15
C VAL A 459 5.41 21.01 28.39
N THR A 460 5.09 20.10 29.33
CA THR A 460 4.33 20.37 30.55
C THR A 460 5.18 20.63 31.80
N LEU A 461 6.52 20.67 31.68
CA LEU A 461 7.45 20.90 32.81
C LEU A 461 7.13 22.17 33.61
N HIS A 462 6.62 23.22 32.96
CA HIS A 462 6.23 24.50 33.59
C HIS A 462 4.70 24.67 33.70
N GLY A 463 3.96 23.56 33.69
CA GLY A 463 2.50 23.54 33.64
C GLY A 463 1.98 23.29 32.22
N ILE A 464 0.68 23.03 32.13
CA ILE A 464 0.02 22.69 30.88
C ILE A 464 -0.09 23.94 29.99
N PRO A 465 0.39 23.90 28.73
CA PRO A 465 0.24 25.02 27.81
C PRO A 465 -1.23 25.41 27.60
N LYS A 466 -1.49 26.71 27.42
CA LYS A 466 -2.84 27.22 27.11
C LYS A 466 -3.21 27.10 25.63
N ASP A 467 -2.25 26.70 24.79
CA ASP A 467 -2.36 26.62 23.34
C ASP A 467 -2.06 25.20 22.83
N LEU A 468 -2.66 24.17 23.46
CA LEU A 468 -2.42 22.75 23.13
C LEU A 468 -2.67 22.42 21.64
N ASP A 469 -3.55 23.16 20.96
CA ASP A 469 -3.82 23.00 19.52
C ASP A 469 -2.61 23.32 18.62
N SER A 470 -1.63 24.05 19.14
CA SER A 470 -0.38 24.35 18.44
C SER A 470 0.63 23.19 18.46
N TYR A 471 0.35 22.12 19.21
CA TYR A 471 1.19 20.95 19.40
C TYR A 471 0.66 19.72 18.63
N PRO A 472 1.44 18.63 18.48
CA PRO A 472 0.98 17.39 17.85
C PRO A 472 -0.33 16.87 18.47
N GLN A 473 -1.34 16.58 17.64
CA GLN A 473 -2.66 16.13 18.11
C GLN A 473 -2.58 14.83 18.91
N ASP A 474 -1.64 13.96 18.56
CA ASP A 474 -1.43 12.68 19.23
C ASP A 474 -0.99 12.84 20.70
N LEU A 475 -0.58 14.04 21.15
CA LEU A 475 -0.34 14.31 22.57
C LEU A 475 -1.63 14.26 23.39
N LEU A 476 -2.77 14.60 22.78
CA LEU A 476 -4.07 14.59 23.47
C LEU A 476 -4.51 13.17 23.86
N LEU A 477 -3.94 12.13 23.23
CA LEU A 477 -4.16 10.73 23.61
C LEU A 477 -3.66 10.40 25.03
N PHE A 478 -2.82 11.25 25.62
CA PHE A 478 -2.23 11.08 26.95
C PHE A 478 -2.70 12.16 27.95
N LEU A 479 -3.71 12.95 27.58
CA LEU A 479 -4.28 14.03 28.40
C LEU A 479 -5.76 13.75 28.66
N SER A 480 -6.32 14.44 29.66
CA SER A 480 -7.75 14.43 29.95
C SER A 480 -8.43 15.71 29.41
N PRO A 481 -9.76 15.72 29.24
CA PRO A 481 -10.51 16.93 28.93
C PRO A 481 -10.28 18.07 29.93
N SER A 482 -9.97 17.74 31.19
CA SER A 482 -9.69 18.72 32.23
C SER A 482 -8.37 19.47 32.00
N ASP A 483 -7.37 18.78 31.46
CA ASP A 483 -6.08 19.36 31.07
C ASP A 483 -6.24 20.33 29.89
N TYR A 484 -7.21 20.06 29.01
CA TYR A 484 -7.49 20.86 27.82
C TYR A 484 -8.36 22.11 28.10
N ALA A 485 -8.91 22.25 29.31
CA ALA A 485 -9.89 23.28 29.65
C ALA A 485 -9.40 24.73 29.43
N ALA A 486 -8.08 24.97 29.46
CA ALA A 486 -7.49 26.28 29.18
C ALA A 486 -7.33 26.58 27.67
N THR A 487 -7.36 25.55 26.81
CA THR A 487 -7.22 25.67 25.36
C THR A 487 -8.59 25.72 24.69
N GLY A 488 -9.50 24.84 25.08
CA GLY A 488 -10.82 24.74 24.48
C GLY A 488 -11.81 23.97 25.34
N ASN A 489 -12.96 23.63 24.75
CA ASN A 489 -13.98 22.85 25.42
C ASN A 489 -13.81 21.34 25.17
N CYS A 490 -14.55 20.55 25.94
CA CYS A 490 -14.49 19.09 25.88
C CYS A 490 -14.85 18.51 24.50
N SER A 491 -15.79 19.11 23.78
CA SER A 491 -16.14 18.67 22.41
C SER A 491 -14.98 18.88 21.43
N GLN A 492 -14.28 20.02 21.51
CA GLN A 492 -13.08 20.28 20.69
C GLN A 492 -11.93 19.33 21.00
N PHE A 493 -11.77 18.96 22.27
CA PHE A 493 -10.81 17.93 22.68
C PHE A 493 -11.10 16.61 21.96
N PHE A 494 -12.33 16.10 22.02
CA PHE A 494 -12.68 14.82 21.39
C PHE A 494 -12.74 14.86 19.86
N ILE A 495 -13.10 15.99 19.23
CA ILE A 495 -12.93 16.17 17.78
C ILE A 495 -11.47 15.96 17.38
N THR A 496 -10.54 16.44 18.22
CA THR A 496 -9.11 16.33 17.95
C THR A 496 -8.57 14.93 18.26
N VAL A 497 -9.00 14.32 19.36
CA VAL A 497 -8.67 12.92 19.71
C VAL A 497 -9.21 11.95 18.66
N GLY A 498 -10.45 12.12 18.20
CA GLY A 498 -11.07 11.29 17.17
C GLY A 498 -10.39 11.40 15.80
N LYS A 499 -9.64 12.48 15.54
CA LYS A 499 -8.80 12.68 14.35
C LYS A 499 -7.33 12.29 14.56
N ALA A 500 -6.90 12.06 15.79
CA ALA A 500 -5.53 11.67 16.11
C ALA A 500 -5.27 10.22 15.67
N ASN A 501 -3.99 9.83 15.61
CA ASN A 501 -3.64 8.47 15.25
C ASN A 501 -3.84 7.50 16.42
N GLY A 502 -5.00 6.83 16.46
CA GLY A 502 -5.35 5.85 17.50
C GLY A 502 -4.41 4.64 17.57
N ASP A 503 -3.64 4.34 16.52
CA ASP A 503 -2.66 3.24 16.48
C ASP A 503 -1.40 3.52 17.32
N VAL A 504 -1.22 4.75 17.79
CA VAL A 504 -0.18 5.09 18.78
C VAL A 504 -0.41 4.35 20.10
N LEU A 505 -1.68 4.09 20.43
CA LEU A 505 -2.05 3.30 21.60
C LEU A 505 -2.25 1.84 21.17
N PRO A 506 -1.55 0.88 21.78
CA PRO A 506 -1.84 -0.55 21.60
C PRO A 506 -3.32 -0.84 21.84
N ARG A 507 -3.90 -1.83 21.17
CA ARG A 507 -5.34 -2.11 21.29
C ARG A 507 -5.77 -2.45 22.71
N GLU A 508 -4.90 -3.15 23.45
CA GLU A 508 -5.14 -3.58 24.82
C GLU A 508 -4.86 -2.46 25.84
N ALA A 509 -4.47 -1.26 25.38
CA ALA A 509 -4.15 -0.15 26.26
C ALA A 509 -5.41 0.33 26.98
N PRO A 510 -5.45 0.32 28.33
CA PRO A 510 -6.61 0.78 29.10
C PRO A 510 -6.97 2.25 28.83
N GLN A 511 -6.02 3.04 28.34
CA GLN A 511 -6.21 4.42 27.90
C GLN A 511 -7.25 4.56 26.80
N ARG A 512 -7.39 3.57 25.90
CA ARG A 512 -8.41 3.61 24.83
C ARG A 512 -9.82 3.58 25.43
N GLN A 513 -10.05 2.66 26.36
CA GLN A 513 -11.33 2.55 27.07
C GLN A 513 -11.61 3.79 27.92
N GLN A 514 -10.58 4.35 28.56
CA GLN A 514 -10.72 5.57 29.33
C GLN A 514 -11.13 6.76 28.45
N LEU A 515 -10.46 6.96 27.30
CA LEU A 515 -10.81 8.01 26.34
C LEU A 515 -12.25 7.85 25.83
N LEU A 516 -12.69 6.62 25.57
CA LEU A 516 -14.07 6.36 25.19
C LEU A 516 -15.05 6.78 26.30
N LEU A 517 -14.83 6.34 27.54
CA LEU A 517 -15.71 6.69 28.67
C LEU A 517 -15.80 8.20 28.89
N GLU A 518 -14.67 8.90 28.85
CA GLU A 518 -14.61 10.36 28.95
C GLU A 518 -15.31 11.05 27.76
N ALA A 519 -15.22 10.49 26.54
CA ALA A 519 -15.91 11.01 25.37
C ALA A 519 -17.43 10.87 25.49
N LEU A 520 -17.90 9.71 25.96
CA LEU A 520 -19.33 9.45 26.18
C LEU A 520 -19.92 10.41 27.22
N GLU A 521 -19.20 10.65 28.32
CA GLU A 521 -19.58 11.62 29.35
C GLU A 521 -19.60 13.04 28.78
N CYS A 522 -18.56 13.41 28.03
CA CYS A 522 -18.42 14.72 27.40
C CYS A 522 -19.58 15.07 26.46
N LEU A 523 -19.96 14.12 25.61
CA LEU A 523 -21.01 14.26 24.61
C LEU A 523 -22.42 14.10 25.20
N ARG A 524 -22.52 13.77 26.50
CA ARG A 524 -23.78 13.54 27.23
C ARG A 524 -24.68 12.55 26.49
N ILE A 525 -24.11 11.43 26.06
CA ILE A 525 -24.86 10.39 25.35
C ILE A 525 -25.86 9.75 26.33
N PRO A 526 -27.19 9.86 26.09
CA PRO A 526 -28.19 9.27 26.97
C PRO A 526 -28.31 7.77 26.67
N GLY A 527 -27.96 6.92 27.64
CA GLY A 527 -27.96 5.47 27.45
C GLY A 527 -26.89 5.05 26.44
N THR A 528 -27.28 4.26 25.44
CA THR A 528 -26.34 3.66 24.47
C THR A 528 -26.56 4.16 23.03
N GLN A 529 -27.45 5.13 22.82
CA GLN A 529 -27.83 5.60 21.48
C GLN A 529 -26.93 6.74 21.00
N ILE A 530 -26.20 6.51 19.90
CA ILE A 530 -25.28 7.46 19.27
C ILE A 530 -25.86 7.89 17.93
N ASP A 531 -25.93 9.20 17.71
CA ASP A 531 -26.32 9.80 16.43
C ASP A 531 -25.09 10.08 15.56
N LYS A 532 -25.34 10.42 14.30
CA LYS A 532 -24.26 10.64 13.31
C LYS A 532 -23.31 11.77 13.71
N GLU A 533 -23.83 12.86 14.26
CA GLU A 533 -23.03 14.02 14.66
C GLU A 533 -22.06 13.67 15.79
N LYS A 534 -22.49 12.86 16.76
CA LYS A 534 -21.61 12.37 17.84
C LYS A 534 -20.63 11.31 17.35
N ALA A 535 -21.03 10.44 16.43
CA ALA A 535 -20.12 9.48 15.79
C ALA A 535 -18.96 10.19 15.07
N GLU A 536 -19.25 11.28 14.35
CA GLU A 536 -18.23 12.11 13.70
C GLU A 536 -17.26 12.76 14.71
N VAL A 537 -17.73 13.11 15.90
CA VAL A 537 -16.84 13.63 16.98
C VAL A 537 -15.98 12.51 17.57
N LEU A 538 -16.53 11.31 17.77
CA LEU A 538 -15.80 10.16 18.30
C LEU A 538 -14.68 9.70 17.34
N GLY A 539 -14.90 9.80 16.03
CA GLY A 539 -13.92 9.39 15.02
C GLY A 539 -13.51 7.93 15.21
N TRP A 540 -12.21 7.64 15.34
CA TRP A 540 -11.74 6.26 15.53
C TRP A 540 -12.23 5.59 16.82
N LEU A 541 -12.66 6.35 17.84
CA LEU A 541 -13.22 5.79 19.08
C LEU A 541 -14.52 5.02 18.85
N VAL A 542 -15.20 5.22 17.71
CA VAL A 542 -16.37 4.41 17.31
C VAL A 542 -16.01 2.92 17.24
N CYS A 543 -14.76 2.59 16.89
CA CYS A 543 -14.28 1.21 16.82
C CYS A 543 -14.12 0.54 18.20
N GLU A 544 -14.08 1.33 19.27
CA GLU A 544 -13.95 0.85 20.65
C GLU A 544 -15.32 0.67 21.34
N LEU A 545 -16.42 0.98 20.65
CA LEU A 545 -17.77 0.88 21.21
C LEU A 545 -18.17 -0.58 21.48
N GLY A 546 -18.78 -0.81 22.65
CA GLY A 546 -19.36 -2.09 23.02
C GLY A 546 -20.54 -2.50 22.14
N GLU A 547 -20.87 -3.78 22.19
CA GLU A 547 -21.89 -4.42 21.37
C GLU A 547 -23.32 -3.88 21.62
N GLU A 548 -23.57 -3.29 22.79
CA GLU A 548 -24.82 -2.63 23.17
C GLU A 548 -25.03 -1.29 22.46
N TYR A 549 -23.96 -0.52 22.24
CA TYR A 549 -24.01 0.75 21.51
C TYR A 549 -24.33 0.52 20.04
N ILE A 550 -23.71 -0.51 19.45
CA ILE A 550 -23.94 -0.91 18.06
C ILE A 550 -25.41 -1.30 17.87
N ARG A 551 -25.97 -2.18 18.72
CA ARG A 551 -27.37 -2.64 18.59
C ARG A 551 -28.39 -1.51 18.76
N SER A 552 -28.16 -0.64 19.74
CA SER A 552 -29.13 0.42 20.07
C SER A 552 -29.06 1.64 19.12
N SER A 553 -27.89 1.92 18.54
CA SER A 553 -27.71 3.01 17.57
C SER A 553 -28.13 2.59 16.14
N GLY A 554 -28.22 1.29 15.88
CA GLY A 554 -28.74 0.73 14.63
C GLY A 554 -27.96 1.17 13.40
N GLY A 555 -28.65 1.53 12.32
CA GLY A 555 -28.03 1.86 11.04
C GLY A 555 -27.16 3.13 11.02
N SER A 556 -27.24 3.97 12.04
CA SER A 556 -26.52 5.26 12.09
C SER A 556 -24.99 5.12 12.16
N LEU A 557 -24.49 4.04 12.78
CA LEU A 557 -23.05 3.80 12.97
C LEU A 557 -22.43 2.94 11.86
N LEU A 558 -23.22 2.30 10.99
CA LEU A 558 -22.70 1.31 10.04
C LEU A 558 -21.64 1.89 9.09
N LYS A 559 -21.82 3.16 8.68
CA LYS A 559 -20.85 3.84 7.83
C LYS A 559 -19.54 4.12 8.56
N ASP A 560 -19.59 4.55 9.81
CA ASP A 560 -18.39 4.82 10.61
C ASP A 560 -17.67 3.51 10.99
N LEU A 561 -18.43 2.48 11.37
CA LEU A 561 -17.91 1.14 11.63
C LEU A 561 -17.24 0.54 10.40
N SER A 562 -17.73 0.82 9.18
CA SER A 562 -17.08 0.34 7.95
C SER A 562 -15.65 0.86 7.75
N GLN A 563 -15.22 1.87 8.51
CA GLN A 563 -13.86 2.40 8.51
C GLN A 563 -12.95 1.76 9.56
N CYS A 564 -13.50 0.92 10.44
CA CYS A 564 -12.74 0.20 11.46
C CYS A 564 -11.93 -0.94 10.83
N GLY A 565 -10.68 -1.11 11.29
CA GLY A 565 -9.78 -2.12 10.72
C GLY A 565 -10.11 -3.57 11.12
N SER A 566 -10.75 -3.79 12.27
CA SER A 566 -11.30 -5.09 12.67
C SER A 566 -12.23 -4.94 13.87
N PHE A 567 -12.87 -6.03 14.27
CA PHE A 567 -13.84 -6.05 15.36
C PHE A 567 -13.58 -7.19 16.35
N LEU A 568 -14.10 -7.06 17.57
CA LEU A 568 -14.24 -8.15 18.52
C LEU A 568 -15.41 -9.07 18.11
N PRO A 569 -15.39 -10.37 18.48
CA PRO A 569 -16.47 -11.30 18.13
C PRO A 569 -17.88 -10.82 18.52
N GLU A 570 -18.01 -10.17 19.67
CA GLU A 570 -19.26 -9.63 20.20
C GLU A 570 -19.74 -8.42 19.38
N GLN A 571 -18.81 -7.58 18.91
CA GLN A 571 -19.10 -6.47 18.00
C GLN A 571 -19.54 -6.98 16.62
N GLU A 572 -18.88 -8.02 16.09
CA GLU A 572 -19.26 -8.64 14.82
C GLU A 572 -20.68 -9.21 14.88
N GLU A 573 -21.04 -9.88 15.97
CA GLU A 573 -22.40 -10.36 16.20
C GLU A 573 -23.40 -9.20 16.24
N ALA A 574 -23.07 -8.11 16.93
CA ALA A 574 -23.91 -6.91 17.00
C ALA A 574 -24.17 -6.29 15.62
N ILE A 575 -23.12 -6.19 14.79
CA ILE A 575 -23.21 -5.67 13.43
C ILE A 575 -24.11 -6.59 12.59
N ARG A 576 -23.93 -7.91 12.69
CA ARG A 576 -24.77 -8.89 12.00
C ARG A 576 -26.25 -8.80 12.40
N ASP A 577 -26.53 -8.60 13.69
CA ASP A 577 -27.90 -8.39 14.21
C ASP A 577 -28.55 -7.14 13.61
N VAL A 578 -27.83 -6.01 13.63
CA VAL A 578 -28.31 -4.72 13.09
C VAL A 578 -28.59 -4.84 11.59
N LEU A 579 -27.67 -5.42 10.82
CA LEU A 579 -27.84 -5.62 9.38
C LEU A 579 -29.00 -6.56 9.04
N SER A 580 -29.15 -7.65 9.81
CA SER A 580 -30.21 -8.64 9.60
C SER A 580 -31.60 -8.12 9.96
N SER A 581 -31.70 -7.14 10.87
CA SER A 581 -32.98 -6.53 11.26
C SER A 581 -33.69 -5.80 10.10
N GLY A 582 -32.93 -5.37 9.08
CA GLY A 582 -33.43 -4.59 7.95
C GLY A 582 -33.89 -3.16 8.29
N ASN A 583 -33.86 -2.76 9.57
CA ASN A 583 -34.23 -1.43 10.04
C ASN A 583 -33.04 -0.46 9.97
N THR A 584 -32.47 -0.33 8.78
CA THR A 584 -31.32 0.54 8.49
C THR A 584 -31.64 1.44 7.30
N THR A 585 -30.84 2.47 7.07
CA THR A 585 -30.93 3.30 5.86
C THR A 585 -30.68 2.51 4.58
N PHE A 586 -30.10 1.32 4.68
CA PHE A 586 -29.78 0.43 3.56
C PHE A 586 -30.85 -0.65 3.31
N GLY A 587 -31.83 -0.80 4.20
CA GLY A 587 -32.86 -1.85 4.12
C GLY A 587 -32.32 -3.27 4.39
N PRO A 588 -33.16 -4.31 4.19
CA PRO A 588 -32.77 -5.71 4.44
C PRO A 588 -31.78 -6.23 3.36
N PRO A 589 -30.92 -7.22 3.70
CA PRO A 589 -29.93 -7.78 2.76
C PRO A 589 -30.49 -8.23 1.40
N ALA A 590 -31.73 -8.73 1.39
CA ALA A 590 -32.42 -9.14 0.16
C ALA A 590 -32.71 -8.00 -0.83
N ALA A 591 -32.69 -6.74 -0.37
CA ALA A 591 -32.90 -5.55 -1.20
C ALA A 591 -31.59 -4.85 -1.61
N TRP A 592 -30.43 -5.36 -1.16
CA TRP A 592 -29.15 -4.69 -1.40
C TRP A 592 -28.72 -4.75 -2.87
N SER A 593 -28.14 -3.64 -3.32
CA SER A 593 -27.54 -3.50 -4.65
C SER A 593 -26.03 -3.60 -4.59
N ALA A 594 -25.37 -3.62 -5.76
CA ALA A 594 -23.92 -3.55 -5.83
C ALA A 594 -23.36 -2.24 -5.20
N PHE A 595 -24.12 -1.15 -5.26
CA PHE A 595 -23.74 0.12 -4.64
C PHE A 595 -23.77 0.03 -3.10
N THR A 596 -24.81 -0.60 -2.55
CA THR A 596 -24.92 -0.83 -1.10
C THR A 596 -23.74 -1.62 -0.56
N LEU A 597 -23.31 -2.65 -1.30
CA LEU A 597 -22.11 -3.43 -0.98
C LEU A 597 -20.82 -2.60 -1.07
N SER A 598 -20.75 -1.64 -1.99
CA SER A 598 -19.61 -0.72 -2.08
C SER A 598 -19.55 0.26 -0.91
N GLU A 599 -20.69 0.77 -0.43
CA GLU A 599 -20.72 1.66 0.74
C GLU A 599 -20.39 0.93 2.04
N LEU A 600 -20.73 -0.36 2.13
CA LEU A 600 -20.49 -1.20 3.30
C LEU A 600 -19.26 -2.11 3.13
N SER A 601 -18.33 -1.78 2.24
CA SER A 601 -17.25 -2.68 1.85
C SER A 601 -16.42 -3.16 3.04
N GLY A 602 -16.13 -2.29 4.02
CA GLY A 602 -15.38 -2.65 5.23
C GLY A 602 -16.12 -3.58 6.20
N LEU A 603 -17.43 -3.79 6.02
CA LEU A 603 -18.23 -4.74 6.80
C LEU A 603 -18.44 -6.09 6.10
N ILE A 604 -18.00 -6.25 4.84
CA ILE A 604 -18.14 -7.50 4.09
C ILE A 604 -17.54 -8.71 4.83
N PRO A 605 -16.36 -8.62 5.47
CA PRO A 605 -15.79 -9.73 6.25
C PRO A 605 -16.69 -10.15 7.43
N VAL A 606 -17.51 -9.22 7.94
CA VAL A 606 -18.40 -9.41 9.09
C VAL A 606 -19.76 -10.01 8.68
N LEU A 607 -20.17 -9.95 7.41
CA LEU A 607 -21.51 -10.42 7.00
C LEU A 607 -21.71 -11.92 7.28
N GLY A 608 -20.69 -12.72 7.01
CA GLY A 608 -20.74 -14.18 7.12
C GLY A 608 -21.71 -14.86 6.12
N PRO A 609 -21.73 -16.20 6.08
CA PRO A 609 -22.50 -16.96 5.08
C PRO A 609 -24.02 -16.72 5.12
N SER A 610 -24.59 -16.51 6.30
CA SER A 610 -26.04 -16.35 6.50
C SER A 610 -26.60 -15.07 5.89
N ILE A 611 -25.85 -13.96 5.94
CA ILE A 611 -26.24 -12.70 5.32
C ILE A 611 -25.89 -12.72 3.83
N LEU A 612 -24.70 -13.20 3.46
CA LEU A 612 -24.27 -13.29 2.06
C LEU A 612 -25.27 -14.08 1.19
N GLN A 613 -25.84 -15.16 1.71
CA GLN A 613 -26.85 -15.97 1.00
C GLN A 613 -28.20 -15.27 0.80
N GLN A 614 -28.52 -14.25 1.61
CA GLN A 614 -29.75 -13.47 1.45
C GLN A 614 -29.63 -12.40 0.35
N ILE A 615 -28.41 -12.00 0.02
CA ILE A 615 -28.14 -10.96 -0.96
C ILE A 615 -28.39 -11.51 -2.37
N PRO A 616 -29.06 -10.77 -3.27
CA PRO A 616 -29.28 -11.23 -4.64
C PRO A 616 -27.96 -11.58 -5.34
N LYS A 617 -27.85 -12.78 -5.90
CA LYS A 617 -26.63 -13.23 -6.63
C LYS A 617 -26.17 -12.23 -7.70
N LYS A 618 -27.12 -11.63 -8.42
CA LYS A 618 -26.83 -10.59 -9.42
C LYS A 618 -26.14 -9.37 -8.81
N ALA A 619 -26.53 -8.94 -7.60
CA ALA A 619 -25.90 -7.82 -6.91
C ALA A 619 -24.46 -8.16 -6.51
N LEU A 620 -24.22 -9.35 -5.92
CA LEU A 620 -22.87 -9.82 -5.57
C LEU A 620 -21.97 -9.97 -6.79
N THR A 621 -22.46 -10.57 -7.88
CA THR A 621 -21.68 -10.72 -9.12
C THR A 621 -21.36 -9.36 -9.76
N THR A 622 -22.31 -8.43 -9.76
CA THR A 622 -22.09 -7.06 -10.27
C THR A 622 -21.08 -6.32 -9.41
N TRP A 623 -21.17 -6.47 -8.08
CA TRP A 623 -20.24 -5.86 -7.15
C TRP A 623 -18.81 -6.41 -7.29
N LEU A 624 -18.66 -7.73 -7.40
CA LEU A 624 -17.36 -8.38 -7.60
C LEU A 624 -16.68 -7.89 -8.90
N ARG A 625 -17.46 -7.70 -9.97
CA ARG A 625 -16.95 -7.22 -11.26
C ARG A 625 -16.57 -5.73 -11.25
N ASN A 626 -17.29 -4.89 -10.51
CA ASN A 626 -17.22 -3.44 -10.70
C ASN A 626 -16.57 -2.68 -9.54
N PHE A 627 -16.62 -3.20 -8.31
CA PHE A 627 -16.22 -2.47 -7.10
C PHE A 627 -15.21 -3.24 -6.23
N ALA A 628 -15.20 -4.57 -6.25
CA ALA A 628 -14.35 -5.36 -5.35
C ALA A 628 -12.85 -5.08 -5.50
N TRP A 629 -12.37 -4.82 -6.72
CA TRP A 629 -10.95 -4.54 -7.00
C TRP A 629 -10.49 -3.15 -6.55
N ASP A 630 -11.42 -2.23 -6.28
CA ASP A 630 -11.17 -0.90 -5.69
C ASP A 630 -11.47 -0.85 -4.18
N SER A 631 -11.91 -1.98 -3.61
CA SER A 631 -12.19 -2.09 -2.18
C SER A 631 -10.91 -2.31 -1.37
N SER A 632 -10.97 -2.01 -0.07
CA SER A 632 -9.89 -2.29 0.87
C SER A 632 -9.80 -3.77 1.28
N LEU A 633 -10.62 -4.64 0.69
CA LEU A 633 -10.72 -6.04 1.07
C LEU A 633 -9.53 -6.85 0.58
N SER A 634 -9.13 -7.82 1.40
CA SER A 634 -8.12 -8.79 1.04
C SER A 634 -8.66 -9.79 0.00
N ARG A 635 -7.73 -10.42 -0.72
CA ARG A 635 -8.03 -11.51 -1.66
C ARG A 635 -8.81 -12.64 -0.98
N GLU A 636 -8.43 -12.97 0.25
CA GLU A 636 -9.05 -14.02 1.06
C GLU A 636 -10.48 -13.65 1.44
N GLU A 637 -10.72 -12.40 1.83
CA GLU A 637 -12.07 -11.88 2.13
C GLU A 637 -12.96 -11.93 0.89
N LEU A 638 -12.45 -11.53 -0.27
CA LEU A 638 -13.17 -11.64 -1.55
C LEU A 638 -13.45 -13.09 -1.95
N ALA A 639 -12.54 -14.02 -1.64
CA ALA A 639 -12.73 -15.44 -1.93
C ALA A 639 -13.93 -16.04 -1.18
N THR A 640 -14.31 -15.50 -0.02
CA THR A 640 -15.53 -15.91 0.69
C THR A 640 -16.81 -15.57 -0.08
N VAL A 641 -16.82 -14.45 -0.81
CA VAL A 641 -17.93 -14.06 -1.68
C VAL A 641 -17.96 -14.93 -2.94
N VAL A 642 -16.79 -15.25 -3.51
CA VAL A 642 -16.66 -16.18 -4.64
C VAL A 642 -17.20 -17.56 -4.28
N GLU A 643 -16.89 -18.06 -3.08
CA GLU A 643 -17.37 -19.36 -2.59
C GLU A 643 -18.90 -19.44 -2.56
N GLU A 644 -19.61 -18.38 -2.15
CA GLU A 644 -21.07 -18.34 -2.15
C GLU A 644 -21.69 -18.24 -3.55
N LEU A 645 -20.96 -17.68 -4.51
CA LEU A 645 -21.41 -17.58 -5.90
C LEU A 645 -21.21 -18.89 -6.69
N LEU A 646 -20.22 -19.70 -6.33
CA LEU A 646 -19.92 -20.97 -6.98
C LEU A 646 -21.06 -22.01 -6.81
N PRO A 647 -21.29 -22.87 -7.81
CA PRO A 647 -22.33 -23.89 -7.75
C PRO A 647 -21.98 -24.99 -6.72
N ARG A 648 -22.91 -25.26 -5.79
CA ARG A 648 -22.78 -26.33 -4.77
C ARG A 648 -22.92 -27.75 -5.31
N ARG A 649 -23.36 -27.93 -6.55
CA ARG A 649 -23.51 -29.25 -7.21
C ARG A 649 -22.59 -29.33 -8.42
N HIS A 650 -21.68 -30.29 -8.41
CA HIS A 650 -20.71 -30.52 -9.48
C HIS A 650 -21.22 -31.56 -10.48
N LYS A 651 -21.04 -31.31 -11.78
CA LYS A 651 -21.16 -32.34 -12.82
C LYS A 651 -19.92 -33.23 -12.79
N ARG A 652 -20.09 -34.54 -12.97
CA ARG A 652 -18.99 -35.54 -13.02
C ARG A 652 -18.32 -35.60 -14.40
N GLU A 653 -18.21 -34.48 -15.11
CA GLU A 653 -17.61 -34.48 -16.45
C GLU A 653 -16.09 -34.32 -16.30
N SER A 654 -15.32 -35.20 -16.96
CA SER A 654 -13.89 -35.43 -16.68
C SER A 654 -12.94 -34.69 -17.61
N GLY A 655 -13.30 -33.49 -18.09
CA GLY A 655 -12.49 -32.73 -19.03
C GLY A 655 -12.73 -31.22 -18.94
N CYS A 656 -11.79 -30.45 -19.48
CA CYS A 656 -11.97 -29.00 -19.60
C CYS A 656 -13.19 -28.73 -20.50
N PRO A 657 -14.20 -27.97 -20.05
CA PRO A 657 -15.40 -27.75 -20.85
C PRO A 657 -15.08 -27.10 -22.19
N ALA A 658 -15.74 -27.56 -23.26
CA ALA A 658 -15.51 -27.06 -24.61
C ALA A 658 -15.77 -25.54 -24.68
N GLY A 659 -14.77 -24.77 -25.12
CA GLY A 659 -14.83 -23.30 -25.17
C GLY A 659 -14.48 -22.58 -23.85
N GLN A 660 -14.06 -23.31 -22.81
CA GLN A 660 -13.57 -22.74 -21.54
C GLN A 660 -12.10 -23.05 -21.29
N GLU A 661 -11.29 -23.26 -22.33
CA GLU A 661 -9.83 -23.29 -22.18
C GLU A 661 -9.35 -21.95 -21.60
N ILE A 662 -8.27 -21.98 -20.80
CA ILE A 662 -7.68 -20.76 -20.23
C ILE A 662 -7.00 -19.99 -21.36
N THR A 663 -7.77 -19.15 -22.02
CA THR A 663 -7.34 -18.22 -23.08
C THR A 663 -7.01 -16.86 -22.49
N ASP A 664 -6.36 -16.00 -23.27
CA ASP A 664 -6.10 -14.62 -22.87
C ASP A 664 -7.42 -13.90 -22.50
N GLU A 665 -8.51 -14.12 -23.25
CA GLU A 665 -9.83 -13.51 -22.96
C GLU A 665 -10.37 -13.90 -21.58
N VAL A 666 -10.24 -15.17 -21.20
CA VAL A 666 -10.63 -15.66 -19.87
C VAL A 666 -9.73 -15.05 -18.80
N LEU A 667 -8.43 -15.02 -19.06
CA LEU A 667 -7.47 -14.41 -18.15
C LEU A 667 -7.75 -12.92 -17.96
N ASN A 668 -8.41 -12.22 -18.87
CA ASN A 668 -8.69 -10.78 -18.73
C ASN A 668 -10.04 -10.48 -18.08
N ASP A 669 -10.76 -11.50 -17.62
CA ASP A 669 -12.04 -11.33 -16.96
C ASP A 669 -11.87 -11.43 -15.44
N ASP A 670 -12.14 -10.32 -14.75
CA ASP A 670 -12.11 -10.21 -13.30
C ASP A 670 -13.06 -11.19 -12.58
N ALA A 671 -14.05 -11.74 -13.30
CA ALA A 671 -14.93 -12.78 -12.80
C ALA A 671 -14.43 -14.21 -13.07
N MET A 672 -13.20 -14.40 -13.57
CA MET A 672 -12.61 -15.71 -13.88
C MET A 672 -12.78 -16.76 -12.76
N PRO A 673 -12.64 -16.43 -11.45
CA PRO A 673 -12.88 -17.40 -10.38
C PRO A 673 -14.26 -18.04 -10.37
N LEU A 674 -15.27 -17.41 -10.99
CA LEU A 674 -16.62 -17.92 -11.11
C LEU A 674 -16.82 -18.88 -12.29
N TYR A 675 -15.86 -18.96 -13.21
CA TYR A 675 -15.97 -19.76 -14.44
C TYR A 675 -15.64 -21.22 -14.22
N TYR A 676 -14.80 -21.52 -13.23
CA TYR A 676 -14.28 -22.86 -12.99
C TYR A 676 -14.54 -23.31 -11.57
N THR A 677 -15.14 -24.48 -11.40
CA THR A 677 -14.97 -25.22 -10.14
C THR A 677 -13.53 -25.74 -10.02
N ALA A 678 -13.12 -26.22 -8.84
CA ALA A 678 -11.76 -26.75 -8.64
C ALA A 678 -11.43 -27.91 -9.62
N GLU A 679 -12.38 -28.80 -9.88
CA GLU A 679 -12.17 -29.92 -10.80
C GLU A 679 -12.09 -29.49 -12.27
N GLU A 680 -12.93 -28.54 -12.70
CA GLU A 680 -12.84 -27.95 -14.05
C GLU A 680 -11.52 -27.20 -14.24
N LEU A 681 -11.09 -26.45 -13.22
CA LEU A 681 -9.81 -25.76 -13.23
C LEU A 681 -8.64 -26.74 -13.37
N ARG A 682 -8.67 -27.86 -12.65
CA ARG A 682 -7.66 -28.93 -12.74
C ARG A 682 -7.55 -29.47 -14.16
N ALA A 683 -8.69 -29.73 -14.80
CA ALA A 683 -8.73 -30.23 -16.17
C ALA A 683 -8.23 -29.20 -17.20
N CYS A 684 -8.47 -27.90 -16.96
CA CYS A 684 -8.07 -26.83 -17.89
C CYS A 684 -6.61 -26.36 -17.73
N LEU A 685 -5.96 -26.59 -16.59
CA LEU A 685 -4.57 -26.19 -16.36
C LEU A 685 -3.54 -27.05 -17.10
N GLY A 686 -3.88 -28.28 -17.49
CA GLY A 686 -2.92 -29.31 -17.96
C GLY A 686 -2.00 -28.90 -19.12
N ASN A 687 -2.48 -28.08 -20.07
CA ASN A 687 -1.67 -27.56 -21.19
C ASN A 687 -1.49 -26.03 -21.14
N SER A 688 -1.86 -25.39 -20.03
CA SER A 688 -1.87 -23.93 -19.94
C SER A 688 -0.46 -23.36 -19.67
N PRO A 689 -0.08 -22.23 -20.28
CA PRO A 689 1.15 -21.52 -19.94
C PRO A 689 0.97 -20.71 -18.65
N LEU A 690 0.53 -21.36 -17.57
CA LEU A 690 0.23 -20.73 -16.27
C LEU A 690 1.41 -19.88 -15.76
N GLU A 691 2.64 -20.34 -15.95
CA GLU A 691 3.87 -19.67 -15.50
C GLU A 691 4.02 -18.26 -16.06
N ASN A 692 3.59 -18.05 -17.31
CA ASN A 692 3.68 -16.76 -17.98
C ASN A 692 2.68 -15.74 -17.40
N HIS A 693 1.61 -16.23 -16.76
CA HIS A 693 0.52 -15.41 -16.22
C HIS A 693 0.33 -15.59 -14.71
N LEU A 694 1.27 -16.24 -14.02
CA LEU A 694 1.11 -16.63 -12.61
C LEU A 694 0.90 -15.41 -11.72
N SER A 695 1.65 -14.33 -11.95
CA SER A 695 1.54 -13.07 -11.20
C SER A 695 0.14 -12.48 -11.26
N GLN A 696 -0.57 -12.64 -12.37
CA GLN A 696 -1.97 -12.25 -12.50
C GLN A 696 -2.89 -13.30 -11.86
N PHE A 697 -2.64 -14.59 -12.11
CA PHE A 697 -3.47 -15.69 -11.63
C PHE A 697 -3.62 -15.68 -10.11
N VAL A 698 -2.56 -15.31 -9.39
CA VAL A 698 -2.56 -15.27 -7.92
C VAL A 698 -3.33 -14.08 -7.35
N THR A 699 -3.59 -13.03 -8.14
CA THR A 699 -4.40 -11.88 -7.71
C THR A 699 -5.89 -12.21 -7.65
N TYR A 700 -6.34 -13.17 -8.44
CA TYR A 700 -7.75 -13.58 -8.46
C TYR A 700 -8.19 -14.16 -7.13
N PRO A 701 -9.39 -13.82 -6.61
CA PRO A 701 -9.94 -14.36 -5.37
C PRO A 701 -10.43 -15.82 -5.51
N PHE A 702 -9.54 -16.72 -5.96
CA PHE A 702 -9.83 -18.16 -5.98
C PHE A 702 -10.04 -18.69 -4.56
N THR A 703 -11.03 -19.57 -4.43
CA THR A 703 -11.33 -20.32 -3.22
C THR A 703 -10.18 -21.25 -2.83
N ILE A 704 -10.18 -21.71 -1.56
CA ILE A 704 -9.16 -22.66 -1.06
C ILE A 704 -9.06 -23.93 -1.93
N PRO A 705 -10.16 -24.58 -2.36
CA PRO A 705 -10.09 -25.73 -3.25
C PRO A 705 -9.47 -25.42 -4.62
N GLN A 706 -9.77 -24.26 -5.22
CA GLN A 706 -9.19 -23.84 -6.50
C GLN A 706 -7.68 -23.56 -6.35
N LEU A 707 -7.26 -22.92 -5.26
CA LEU A 707 -5.85 -22.68 -4.96
C LEU A 707 -5.05 -23.99 -4.79
N ALA A 708 -5.63 -25.01 -4.14
CA ALA A 708 -4.98 -26.31 -3.97
C ALA A 708 -4.63 -26.97 -5.31
N VAL A 709 -5.52 -26.86 -6.30
CA VAL A 709 -5.31 -27.37 -7.66
C VAL A 709 -4.13 -26.66 -8.34
N ILE A 710 -4.05 -25.34 -8.22
CA ILE A 710 -2.95 -24.56 -8.79
C ILE A 710 -1.62 -24.93 -8.12
N LYS A 711 -1.62 -25.10 -6.78
CA LYS A 711 -0.44 -25.57 -6.03
C LYS A 711 0.05 -26.92 -6.55
N GLU A 712 -0.86 -27.89 -6.74
CA GLU A 712 -0.53 -29.22 -7.27
C GLU A 712 0.15 -29.12 -8.63
N HIS A 713 -0.41 -28.33 -9.56
CA HIS A 713 0.14 -28.10 -10.88
C HIS A 713 1.56 -27.48 -10.83
N LEU A 714 1.77 -26.48 -9.97
CA LEU A 714 3.10 -25.88 -9.77
C LEU A 714 4.12 -26.89 -9.22
N LYS A 715 3.69 -27.76 -8.29
CA LYS A 715 4.57 -28.78 -7.69
C LYS A 715 4.99 -29.86 -8.68
N GLU A 716 4.09 -30.29 -9.57
CA GLU A 716 4.42 -31.23 -10.65
C GLU A 716 5.51 -30.69 -11.56
N ARG A 717 5.46 -29.38 -11.81
CA ARG A 717 6.40 -28.67 -12.67
C ARG A 717 7.75 -28.35 -12.02
N TYR A 718 7.74 -28.07 -10.71
CA TYR A 718 8.90 -27.68 -9.91
C TYR A 718 9.10 -28.59 -8.68
N PRO A 719 9.50 -29.85 -8.89
CA PRO A 719 9.59 -30.83 -7.80
C PRO A 719 10.66 -30.52 -6.76
N ASN A 720 11.71 -29.76 -7.12
CA ASN A 720 12.85 -29.45 -6.25
C ASN A 720 12.80 -28.02 -5.70
N GLY A 721 11.60 -27.46 -5.58
CA GLY A 721 11.38 -26.08 -5.18
C GLY A 721 11.32 -25.12 -6.37
N PHE A 722 10.87 -23.92 -6.05
CA PHE A 722 10.43 -22.95 -7.05
C PHE A 722 11.55 -21.96 -7.41
N PRO A 723 11.67 -21.58 -8.69
CA PRO A 723 12.50 -20.45 -9.07
C PRO A 723 11.94 -19.14 -8.50
N GLU A 724 12.76 -18.09 -8.44
CA GLU A 724 12.39 -16.81 -7.81
C GLU A 724 11.09 -16.23 -8.37
N ASN A 725 10.86 -16.35 -9.68
CA ASN A 725 9.65 -15.85 -10.35
C ASN A 725 8.36 -16.54 -9.89
N VAL A 726 8.45 -17.78 -9.46
CA VAL A 726 7.32 -18.51 -8.89
C VAL A 726 7.21 -18.21 -7.39
N LEU A 727 8.34 -18.19 -6.66
CA LEU A 727 8.39 -17.89 -5.22
C LEU A 727 7.71 -16.56 -4.85
N SER A 728 8.01 -15.49 -5.58
CA SER A 728 7.44 -14.16 -5.34
C SER A 728 5.89 -14.14 -5.41
N ASN A 729 5.29 -15.10 -6.11
CA ASN A 729 3.85 -15.22 -6.30
C ASN A 729 3.20 -16.28 -5.38
N LEU A 730 3.94 -16.90 -4.46
CA LEU A 730 3.42 -17.99 -3.63
C LEU A 730 2.53 -17.56 -2.46
N GLY A 731 2.34 -16.26 -2.24
CA GLY A 731 1.58 -15.70 -1.11
C GLY A 731 0.28 -16.43 -0.80
N PRO A 732 -0.65 -16.55 -1.78
CA PRO A 732 -1.94 -17.22 -1.57
C PRO A 732 -1.85 -18.72 -1.23
N PHE A 733 -0.70 -19.37 -1.50
CA PHE A 733 -0.50 -20.80 -1.28
C PHE A 733 0.30 -21.09 0.00
N LEU A 734 0.87 -20.08 0.67
CA LEU A 734 1.82 -20.29 1.77
C LEU A 734 1.28 -21.18 2.88
N THR A 735 0.03 -20.96 3.28
CA THR A 735 -0.65 -21.74 4.33
C THR A 735 -0.87 -23.20 3.95
N MET A 736 -0.74 -23.54 2.67
CA MET A 736 -0.92 -24.89 2.15
C MET A 736 0.38 -25.69 2.07
N PHE A 737 1.55 -25.05 2.20
CA PHE A 737 2.85 -25.75 2.22
C PHE A 737 3.18 -26.29 3.61
N THR A 738 3.97 -27.36 3.66
CA THR A 738 4.50 -27.90 4.92
C THR A 738 6.01 -27.68 5.05
N PRO A 739 6.55 -27.65 6.29
CA PRO A 739 7.99 -27.54 6.52
C PRO A 739 8.80 -28.63 5.81
N GLU A 740 8.26 -29.86 5.73
CA GLU A 740 8.89 -30.99 5.06
C GLU A 740 9.02 -30.75 3.56
N GLU A 741 7.98 -30.18 2.93
CA GLU A 741 8.04 -29.80 1.52
C GLU A 741 9.17 -28.78 1.28
N ILE A 742 9.25 -27.73 2.09
CA ILE A 742 10.28 -26.67 1.97
C ILE A 742 11.70 -27.22 2.16
N SER A 743 11.89 -28.19 3.06
CA SER A 743 13.21 -28.80 3.31
C SER A 743 13.83 -29.46 2.08
N THR A 744 13.01 -29.81 1.07
CA THR A 744 13.49 -30.40 -0.19
C THR A 744 13.94 -29.36 -1.21
N TRP A 745 13.61 -28.08 -1.02
CA TRP A 745 13.81 -27.04 -2.04
C TRP A 745 15.29 -26.65 -2.22
N ASN A 746 15.65 -26.20 -3.42
CA ASN A 746 16.98 -25.66 -3.72
C ASN A 746 17.11 -24.17 -3.36
N LEU A 747 17.18 -23.86 -2.06
CA LEU A 747 17.38 -22.49 -1.54
C LEU A 747 18.87 -22.13 -1.44
N SER A 748 19.59 -22.17 -2.56
CA SER A 748 21.05 -22.05 -2.60
C SER A 748 21.60 -20.63 -2.59
N SER A 749 20.75 -19.59 -2.60
CA SER A 749 21.18 -18.19 -2.61
C SER A 749 20.42 -17.33 -1.62
N VAL A 750 21.04 -16.22 -1.21
CA VAL A 750 20.42 -15.24 -0.32
C VAL A 750 19.22 -14.55 -0.98
N ASP A 751 19.23 -14.43 -2.32
CA ASP A 751 18.14 -13.83 -3.08
C ASP A 751 16.88 -14.70 -2.99
N LEU A 752 17.02 -16.04 -3.13
CA LEU A 752 15.90 -16.99 -2.97
C LEU A 752 15.36 -17.03 -1.54
N LEU A 753 16.26 -17.02 -0.53
CA LEU A 753 15.86 -16.96 0.88
C LEU A 753 15.10 -15.66 1.17
N ALA A 754 15.63 -14.53 0.71
CA ALA A 754 15.01 -13.22 0.91
C ALA A 754 13.67 -13.10 0.18
N ALA A 755 13.56 -13.65 -1.04
CA ALA A 755 12.30 -13.71 -1.77
C ALA A 755 11.26 -14.49 -0.97
N PHE A 756 11.61 -15.70 -0.47
CA PHE A 756 10.70 -16.53 0.31
C PHE A 756 10.26 -15.87 1.63
N LEU A 757 11.19 -15.36 2.43
CA LEU A 757 10.87 -14.77 3.74
C LEU A 757 10.09 -13.45 3.64
N LYS A 758 10.06 -12.81 2.46
CA LYS A 758 9.34 -11.56 2.22
C LYS A 758 7.99 -11.73 1.56
N ILE A 759 7.61 -12.95 1.17
CA ILE A 759 6.28 -13.23 0.62
C ILE A 759 5.21 -12.64 1.55
N GLN A 760 4.15 -12.07 0.97
CA GLN A 760 3.00 -11.57 1.71
C GLN A 760 1.76 -12.45 1.42
N PRO A 761 1.00 -12.89 2.44
CA PRO A 761 1.27 -12.73 3.87
C PRO A 761 2.58 -13.41 4.29
N GLN A 762 3.22 -12.95 5.37
CA GLN A 762 4.52 -13.47 5.79
C GLN A 762 4.47 -14.98 6.12
N PRO A 763 5.49 -15.77 5.73
CA PRO A 763 5.57 -17.18 6.11
C PRO A 763 5.44 -17.38 7.63
N SER A 764 4.76 -18.46 8.03
CA SER A 764 4.70 -18.85 9.44
C SER A 764 6.08 -19.25 9.96
N ASP A 765 6.25 -19.21 11.28
CA ASP A 765 7.53 -19.49 11.93
C ASP A 765 8.08 -20.90 11.58
N SER A 766 7.20 -21.90 11.39
CA SER A 766 7.60 -23.25 11.00
C SER A 766 8.14 -23.31 9.56
N LEU A 767 7.49 -22.63 8.61
CA LEU A 767 7.92 -22.58 7.22
C LEU A 767 9.21 -21.75 7.06
N ALA A 768 9.29 -20.61 7.76
CA ALA A 768 10.48 -19.77 7.78
C ALA A 768 11.69 -20.51 8.37
N SER A 769 11.50 -21.24 9.48
CA SER A 769 12.57 -22.04 10.09
C SER A 769 13.06 -23.14 9.13
N ALA A 770 12.16 -23.85 8.43
CA ALA A 770 12.56 -24.84 7.43
C ALA A 770 13.38 -24.24 6.28
N ALA A 771 12.98 -23.07 5.78
CA ALA A 771 13.71 -22.37 4.72
C ALA A 771 15.10 -21.90 5.17
N ILE A 772 15.22 -21.33 6.37
CA ILE A 772 16.50 -20.87 6.94
C ILE A 772 17.45 -22.05 7.17
N ASN A 773 16.94 -23.15 7.75
CA ASN A 773 17.73 -24.37 7.96
C ASN A 773 18.24 -24.91 6.63
N ARG A 774 17.35 -25.00 5.62
CA ARG A 774 17.71 -25.48 4.29
C ARG A 774 18.78 -24.61 3.62
N TYR A 775 18.67 -23.29 3.72
CA TYR A 775 19.69 -22.36 3.21
C TYR A 775 21.07 -22.62 3.83
N MET A 776 21.13 -22.86 5.14
CA MET A 776 22.37 -23.14 5.85
C MET A 776 22.93 -24.55 5.56
N GLU A 777 22.07 -25.57 5.44
CA GLU A 777 22.46 -26.94 5.06
C GLU A 777 23.13 -26.99 3.68
N LEU A 778 22.75 -26.08 2.78
CA LEU A 778 23.38 -25.90 1.47
C LEU A 778 24.74 -25.18 1.54
N GLY A 779 25.28 -24.92 2.74
CA GLY A 779 26.61 -24.38 2.97
C GLY A 779 26.70 -22.85 3.02
N ASN A 780 25.56 -22.14 3.06
CA ASN A 780 25.55 -20.69 3.04
C ASN A 780 25.75 -20.06 4.43
N ALA A 781 26.45 -18.92 4.48
CA ALA A 781 26.73 -18.19 5.72
C ALA A 781 25.65 -17.13 6.06
N LEU A 782 25.49 -16.86 7.36
CA LEU A 782 24.64 -15.78 7.89
C LEU A 782 25.35 -14.42 7.84
N ASN A 783 25.60 -13.91 6.63
CA ASN A 783 26.18 -12.58 6.40
C ASN A 783 25.15 -11.45 6.61
N ALA A 784 25.57 -10.19 6.39
CA ALA A 784 24.71 -9.01 6.61
C ALA A 784 23.44 -9.02 5.75
N THR A 785 23.51 -9.47 4.49
CA THR A 785 22.34 -9.57 3.63
C THR A 785 21.39 -10.67 4.11
N ALA A 786 21.91 -11.84 4.51
CA ALA A 786 21.10 -12.97 4.99
C ALA A 786 20.42 -12.65 6.32
N LEU A 787 21.15 -12.17 7.32
CA LEU A 787 20.56 -11.71 8.59
C LEU A 787 19.59 -10.56 8.38
N GLY A 788 19.91 -9.70 7.41
CA GLY A 788 19.05 -8.62 7.00
C GLY A 788 17.77 -9.04 6.28
N ALA A 789 17.73 -10.24 5.69
CA ALA A 789 16.54 -10.85 5.10
C ALA A 789 15.70 -11.61 6.14
N ILE A 790 16.36 -12.30 7.07
CA ILE A 790 15.74 -12.92 8.26
C ILE A 790 15.06 -11.85 9.12
N GLY A 791 15.76 -10.74 9.35
CA GLY A 791 15.28 -9.57 10.06
C GLY A 791 14.83 -9.86 11.51
N THR A 792 14.22 -8.86 12.14
CA THR A 792 13.64 -8.95 13.48
C THR A 792 12.58 -10.05 13.61
N LYS A 793 11.80 -10.30 12.55
CA LYS A 793 10.69 -11.25 12.58
C LYS A 793 11.15 -12.69 12.82
N TYR A 794 12.20 -13.13 12.14
CA TYR A 794 12.63 -14.53 12.14
C TYR A 794 13.93 -14.79 12.89
N VAL A 795 14.62 -13.77 13.41
CA VAL A 795 15.89 -13.95 14.14
C VAL A 795 15.73 -14.88 15.35
N CYS A 796 14.56 -14.89 16.00
CA CYS A 796 14.29 -15.75 17.15
C CYS A 796 14.16 -17.24 16.79
N LEU A 797 14.07 -17.58 15.51
CA LEU A 797 13.99 -18.96 15.02
C LEU A 797 15.36 -19.63 14.88
N LEU A 798 16.45 -18.84 14.95
CA LEU A 798 17.80 -19.35 14.89
C LEU A 798 18.14 -20.10 16.17
N ASN A 799 18.65 -21.32 16.02
CA ASN A 799 19.12 -22.12 17.15
C ASN A 799 20.49 -21.62 17.66
N ALA A 800 20.91 -22.10 18.84
CA ALA A 800 22.16 -21.67 19.47
C ALA A 800 23.40 -21.84 18.55
N THR A 801 23.51 -22.95 17.81
CA THR A 801 24.64 -23.19 16.91
C THR A 801 24.66 -22.21 15.72
N GLN A 802 23.50 -21.89 15.18
CA GLN A 802 23.34 -20.93 14.08
C GLN A 802 23.66 -19.51 14.55
N LEU A 803 23.17 -19.14 15.73
CA LEU A 803 23.50 -17.86 16.36
C LEU A 803 25.00 -17.76 16.61
N GLU A 804 25.64 -18.81 17.13
CA GLU A 804 27.08 -18.79 17.41
C GLU A 804 27.94 -18.63 16.14
N ALA A 805 27.48 -19.14 15.00
CA ALA A 805 28.14 -18.95 13.71
C ALA A 805 28.11 -17.50 13.20
N ILE A 806 27.32 -16.60 13.79
CA ILE A 806 27.28 -15.18 13.41
C ILE A 806 28.58 -14.50 13.83
N HIS A 807 29.29 -13.93 12.86
CA HIS A 807 30.48 -13.12 13.08
C HIS A 807 30.08 -11.72 13.60
N PRO A 808 30.58 -11.24 14.77
CA PRO A 808 30.07 -10.04 15.43
C PRO A 808 30.05 -8.76 14.56
N PRO A 809 31.10 -8.41 13.79
CA PRO A 809 31.09 -7.23 12.90
C PRO A 809 29.92 -7.16 11.92
N VAL A 810 29.29 -8.30 11.56
CA VAL A 810 28.11 -8.32 10.70
C VAL A 810 26.94 -7.54 11.32
N LEU A 811 26.82 -7.53 12.65
CA LEU A 811 25.79 -6.79 13.37
C LEU A 811 25.93 -5.28 13.23
N LYS A 812 27.10 -4.75 12.81
CA LYS A 812 27.22 -3.33 12.47
C LYS A 812 26.39 -2.95 11.25
N MET A 813 26.13 -3.89 10.34
CA MET A 813 25.50 -3.67 9.04
C MET A 813 23.99 -4.01 9.03
N VAL A 814 23.45 -4.49 10.14
CA VAL A 814 22.06 -4.97 10.24
C VAL A 814 21.42 -4.42 11.51
N SER A 815 20.15 -4.04 11.44
CA SER A 815 19.36 -3.71 12.63
C SER A 815 18.45 -4.89 12.94
N LEU A 816 18.60 -5.46 14.13
CA LEU A 816 17.77 -6.56 14.64
C LEU A 816 17.19 -6.16 15.99
N ASP A 817 16.02 -6.69 16.31
CA ASP A 817 15.39 -6.54 17.62
C ASP A 817 15.02 -7.92 18.20
N PRO A 818 15.81 -8.46 19.14
CA PRO A 818 15.55 -9.74 19.76
C PRO A 818 14.60 -9.67 20.98
N SER A 819 13.87 -8.57 21.19
CA SER A 819 12.98 -8.37 22.35
C SER A 819 11.95 -9.49 22.55
N ALA A 820 11.44 -10.07 21.45
CA ALA A 820 10.49 -11.19 21.48
C ALA A 820 11.16 -12.58 21.67
N CYS A 821 12.49 -12.68 21.60
CA CYS A 821 13.18 -13.96 21.62
C CYS A 821 13.27 -14.59 23.02
N SER A 822 13.64 -15.87 23.05
CA SER A 822 14.01 -16.58 24.28
C SER A 822 15.18 -15.90 24.99
N GLN A 823 15.29 -16.09 26.30
CA GLN A 823 16.39 -15.50 27.07
C GLN A 823 17.77 -15.99 26.63
N GLU A 824 17.88 -17.24 26.20
CA GLU A 824 19.12 -17.81 25.67
C GLU A 824 19.55 -17.09 24.39
N THR A 825 18.63 -16.92 23.43
CA THR A 825 18.87 -16.18 22.19
C THR A 825 19.27 -14.73 22.48
N LYS A 826 18.58 -14.07 23.40
CA LYS A 826 18.92 -12.70 23.84
C LYS A 826 20.34 -12.63 24.40
N ASN A 827 20.75 -13.58 25.23
CA ASN A 827 22.09 -13.62 25.81
C ASN A 827 23.18 -13.74 24.73
N ILE A 828 23.01 -14.67 23.78
CA ILE A 828 23.98 -14.88 22.68
C ILE A 828 24.09 -13.64 21.80
N LEU A 829 22.95 -13.10 21.36
CA LEU A 829 22.92 -11.90 20.51
C LEU A 829 23.46 -10.67 21.22
N TYR A 830 23.21 -10.52 22.53
CA TYR A 830 23.78 -9.42 23.30
C TYR A 830 25.31 -9.48 23.36
N GLN A 831 25.91 -10.66 23.59
CA GLN A 831 27.38 -10.77 23.60
C GLN A 831 27.96 -10.41 22.24
N LYS A 832 27.36 -10.91 21.15
CA LYS A 832 27.79 -10.57 19.79
C LYS A 832 27.63 -9.08 19.49
N ALA A 833 26.53 -8.47 19.90
CA ALA A 833 26.30 -7.03 19.72
C ALA A 833 27.30 -6.20 20.53
N LYS A 834 27.58 -6.57 21.78
CA LYS A 834 28.57 -5.92 22.64
C LYS A 834 29.97 -5.97 22.02
N GLU A 835 30.37 -7.12 21.49
CA GLU A 835 31.63 -7.27 20.78
C GLU A 835 31.65 -6.42 19.50
N ALA A 836 30.57 -6.47 18.72
CA ALA A 836 30.43 -5.70 17.49
C ALA A 836 30.57 -4.20 17.74
N PHE A 837 29.90 -3.64 18.73
CA PHE A 837 29.86 -2.19 18.99
C PHE A 837 30.89 -1.70 20.02
N SER A 838 31.87 -2.54 20.37
CA SER A 838 32.84 -2.27 21.44
C SER A 838 33.66 -1.00 21.21
N ASP A 839 33.96 -0.66 19.95
CA ASP A 839 34.66 0.56 19.53
C ASP A 839 33.89 1.84 19.88
N GLN A 840 32.55 1.80 19.85
CA GLN A 840 31.72 2.97 20.10
C GLN A 840 31.29 3.12 21.56
N ASN A 841 31.69 2.20 22.46
CA ASN A 841 31.25 2.17 23.86
C ASN A 841 31.50 3.49 24.63
N HIS A 842 32.48 4.29 24.22
CA HIS A 842 32.78 5.57 24.85
C HIS A 842 31.82 6.71 24.45
N LEU A 843 31.01 6.52 23.40
CA LEU A 843 30.11 7.53 22.83
C LEU A 843 28.68 7.40 23.40
N PRO A 844 27.92 8.50 23.54
CA PRO A 844 26.51 8.45 23.91
C PRO A 844 25.66 7.59 22.95
N ALA A 845 26.02 7.59 21.66
CA ALA A 845 25.37 6.80 20.61
C ALA A 845 25.42 5.28 20.84
N TYR A 846 26.35 4.78 21.67
CA TYR A 846 26.45 3.36 22.01
C TYR A 846 25.13 2.81 22.58
N TYR A 847 24.45 3.62 23.40
CA TYR A 847 23.19 3.21 24.00
C TYR A 847 22.15 2.88 22.93
N GLU A 848 21.97 3.73 21.92
CA GLU A 848 21.02 3.53 20.81
C GLU A 848 21.34 2.30 19.93
N LEU A 849 22.62 1.92 19.86
CA LEU A 849 23.05 0.71 19.14
C LEU A 849 22.79 -0.57 19.93
N ILE A 850 23.12 -0.57 21.23
CA ILE A 850 22.96 -1.75 22.08
C ILE A 850 21.53 -1.92 22.60
N LEU A 851 20.70 -0.86 22.56
CA LEU A 851 19.34 -0.80 23.09
C LEU A 851 18.49 -2.04 22.78
N PRO A 852 18.39 -2.51 21.52
CA PRO A 852 17.56 -3.67 21.19
C PRO A 852 18.01 -4.97 21.86
N TYR A 853 19.29 -5.07 22.23
CA TYR A 853 19.90 -6.28 22.76
C TYR A 853 19.94 -6.33 24.30
N LEU A 854 19.55 -5.25 24.99
CA LEU A 854 19.69 -5.12 26.44
C LEU A 854 18.95 -6.18 27.26
N GLY A 855 17.91 -6.81 26.70
CA GLY A 855 17.24 -7.96 27.33
C GLY A 855 18.18 -9.13 27.64
N GLY A 856 19.32 -9.25 26.95
CA GLY A 856 20.37 -10.26 27.19
C GLY A 856 21.53 -9.79 28.10
N ALA A 857 21.51 -8.54 28.56
CA ALA A 857 22.65 -7.94 29.25
C ALA A 857 22.84 -8.52 30.67
N PRO A 858 24.09 -8.84 31.08
CA PRO A 858 24.38 -9.22 32.45
C PRO A 858 24.37 -7.99 33.39
N ALA A 859 24.18 -8.24 34.68
CA ALA A 859 24.13 -7.18 35.72
C ALA A 859 25.35 -6.24 35.69
N ALA A 860 26.54 -6.79 35.43
CA ALA A 860 27.77 -6.02 35.37
C ALA A 860 27.74 -4.95 34.28
N ASP A 861 27.18 -5.26 33.11
CA ASP A 861 27.12 -4.33 31.99
C ASP A 861 26.02 -3.28 32.18
N LEU A 862 24.87 -3.67 32.73
CA LEU A 862 23.82 -2.74 33.12
C LEU A 862 24.33 -1.73 34.16
N LYS A 863 25.16 -2.19 35.12
CA LYS A 863 25.80 -1.30 36.10
C LYS A 863 26.78 -0.30 35.46
N VAL A 864 27.39 -0.64 34.34
CA VAL A 864 28.24 0.30 33.59
C VAL A 864 27.39 1.31 32.84
N LEU A 865 26.29 0.87 32.23
CA LEU A 865 25.35 1.74 31.51
C LEU A 865 24.64 2.75 32.43
N SER A 866 24.30 2.36 33.67
CA SER A 866 23.61 3.24 34.63
C SER A 866 24.41 4.49 34.98
N LYS A 867 25.73 4.43 34.82
CA LYS A 867 26.65 5.53 35.10
C LYS A 867 26.80 6.52 33.94
N LYS A 868 26.21 6.22 32.77
CA LYS A 868 26.37 7.00 31.53
C LYS A 868 25.20 7.97 31.25
N ASP A 869 24.40 8.31 32.26
CA ASP A 869 23.25 9.23 32.16
C ASP A 869 22.29 8.88 31.00
N VAL A 870 22.01 7.58 30.85
CA VAL A 870 21.10 7.07 29.81
C VAL A 870 19.67 7.03 30.33
N ASN A 871 18.72 7.52 29.53
CA ASN A 871 17.30 7.49 29.88
C ASN A 871 16.64 6.26 29.24
N MET A 872 16.40 5.23 30.06
CA MET A 872 15.80 3.98 29.59
C MET A 872 14.28 4.08 29.64
N ASN A 873 13.61 3.82 28.52
CA ASN A 873 12.15 3.76 28.48
C ASN A 873 11.65 2.55 29.31
N VAL A 874 10.42 2.67 29.84
CA VAL A 874 9.80 1.64 30.67
C VAL A 874 9.68 0.33 29.90
N THR A 875 9.36 0.40 28.62
CA THR A 875 9.25 -0.75 27.71
C THR A 875 10.56 -1.52 27.60
N THR A 876 11.72 -0.88 27.50
CA THR A 876 13.01 -1.59 27.57
C THR A 876 13.28 -2.11 28.97
N PHE A 877 12.99 -1.34 30.01
CA PHE A 877 13.23 -1.74 31.40
C PHE A 877 12.51 -3.05 31.75
N VAL A 878 11.25 -3.21 31.34
CA VAL A 878 10.48 -4.45 31.60
C VAL A 878 11.01 -5.66 30.82
N THR A 879 11.76 -5.44 29.74
CA THR A 879 12.40 -6.53 28.95
C THR A 879 13.75 -6.98 29.51
N LEU A 880 14.31 -6.26 30.49
CA LEU A 880 15.59 -6.63 31.10
C LEU A 880 15.52 -7.97 31.84
N ARG A 881 16.65 -8.66 31.87
CA ARG A 881 16.79 -9.93 32.57
C ARG A 881 16.56 -9.76 34.08
N ARG A 882 15.58 -10.48 34.65
CA ARG A 882 15.17 -10.32 36.05
C ARG A 882 16.30 -10.53 37.05
N ASP A 883 17.11 -11.57 36.89
CA ASP A 883 18.28 -11.85 37.74
C ASP A 883 19.33 -10.74 37.65
N ALA A 884 19.51 -10.14 36.47
CA ALA A 884 20.47 -9.06 36.27
C ALA A 884 20.05 -7.79 37.03
N VAL A 885 18.76 -7.46 37.02
CA VAL A 885 18.20 -6.32 37.76
C VAL A 885 18.19 -6.58 39.28
N MET A 886 17.93 -7.82 39.70
CA MET A 886 17.81 -8.17 41.13
C MET A 886 19.15 -8.21 41.88
N VAL A 887 20.27 -8.43 41.18
CA VAL A 887 21.62 -8.38 41.78
C VAL A 887 22.07 -6.92 42.04
N SER A 888 21.41 -5.95 41.43
CA SER A 888 21.72 -4.51 41.49
C SER A 888 20.58 -3.68 42.12
N TRP A 889 20.58 -3.49 43.44
CA TRP A 889 19.62 -2.60 44.18
C TRP A 889 20.28 -1.27 44.63
N PRO A 890 19.54 -0.18 44.98
CA PRO A 890 18.47 0.52 44.24
C PRO A 890 18.82 1.96 43.76
N LEU A 891 19.83 2.64 44.34
CA LEU A 891 20.13 4.05 44.01
C LEU A 891 20.58 4.27 42.55
N GLU A 892 21.29 3.30 41.98
CA GLU A 892 21.86 3.41 40.62
C GLU A 892 20.80 3.22 39.52
N PHE A 893 19.68 2.53 39.80
CA PHE A 893 18.59 2.34 38.83
C PHE A 893 17.60 3.49 38.79
N LEU A 894 17.55 4.33 39.82
CA LEU A 894 16.84 5.61 39.78
C LEU A 894 17.40 6.52 38.68
N ASN A 895 18.70 6.41 38.35
CA ASN A 895 19.31 7.16 37.26
C ASN A 895 18.81 6.70 35.88
N PHE A 896 18.58 5.40 35.67
CA PHE A 896 18.00 4.88 34.42
C PHE A 896 16.57 5.37 34.19
N LEU A 897 15.83 5.50 35.29
CA LEU A 897 14.41 5.84 35.35
C LEU A 897 14.20 7.28 35.86
N HIS A 898 15.17 8.17 35.64
CA HIS A 898 15.17 9.55 36.18
C HIS A 898 13.84 10.28 35.90
N PHE A 899 13.12 9.86 34.85
CA PHE A 899 11.81 10.37 34.46
C PHE A 899 10.57 9.54 34.89
N VAL A 900 10.70 8.29 35.31
CA VAL A 900 9.56 7.37 35.62
C VAL A 900 9.15 7.41 37.08
N VAL A 901 10.05 7.73 38.01
CA VAL A 901 9.71 7.71 39.44
C VAL A 901 8.77 8.85 39.88
N LEU A 902 8.63 9.90 39.07
CA LEU A 902 7.70 11.01 39.37
C LEU A 902 6.27 10.82 38.82
N SER A 903 6.04 9.90 37.86
CA SER A 903 4.69 9.60 37.36
C SER A 903 3.91 8.64 38.26
N ALA A 904 4.57 7.98 39.22
CA ALA A 904 3.90 7.11 40.20
C ALA A 904 3.40 7.88 41.45
N GLY A 905 3.33 9.21 41.40
CA GLY A 905 2.85 10.07 42.48
C GLY A 905 1.38 9.91 42.86
N VAL A 906 0.62 9.06 42.16
CA VAL A 906 -0.79 8.77 42.48
C VAL A 906 -1.03 7.32 42.92
N TRP A 907 -0.06 6.40 42.81
CA TRP A 907 -0.27 4.96 43.13
C TRP A 907 0.77 4.30 44.04
N LEU A 908 1.78 5.03 44.53
CA LEU A 908 2.71 4.52 45.55
C LEU A 908 2.51 5.23 46.89
N CYS A 909 1.56 4.74 47.69
CA CYS A 909 1.57 4.97 49.14
C CYS A 909 2.72 4.17 49.79
N CYS A 910 3.99 4.56 49.58
CA CYS A 910 5.11 4.12 50.40
C CYS A 910 6.29 5.11 50.33
N PRO A 911 6.91 5.49 51.47
CA PRO A 911 8.13 6.30 51.46
C PRO A 911 9.27 5.58 50.74
N LEU A 912 10.06 6.35 49.97
CA LEU A 912 11.22 5.93 49.16
C LEU A 912 12.33 5.16 49.92
N GLY A 913 12.23 5.01 51.24
CA GLY A 913 13.17 4.28 52.09
C GLY A 913 12.87 2.78 52.32
N GLU A 914 11.69 2.28 51.94
CA GLU A 914 11.28 0.90 52.25
C GLU A 914 10.63 0.16 51.05
N ILE A 915 11.41 -0.08 50.01
CA ILE A 915 11.05 -1.04 48.96
C ILE A 915 11.84 -2.33 49.19
N SER A 916 11.18 -3.36 49.73
CA SER A 916 11.76 -4.70 49.89
C SER A 916 11.64 -5.50 48.58
N LYS A 917 12.39 -6.61 48.45
CA LYS A 917 12.33 -7.55 47.30
C LYS A 917 10.90 -7.99 46.93
N SER A 918 9.96 -7.98 47.89
CA SER A 918 8.54 -8.34 47.68
C SER A 918 7.73 -7.25 46.98
N LYS A 919 8.02 -5.95 47.17
CA LYS A 919 7.31 -4.85 46.50
C LYS A 919 7.74 -4.65 45.04
N PHE A 920 8.93 -5.12 44.66
CA PHE A 920 9.37 -5.14 43.26
C PHE A 920 8.61 -6.19 42.42
N HIS A 921 8.25 -7.33 43.03
CA HIS A 921 7.33 -8.29 42.41
C HIS A 921 5.99 -7.64 42.08
N GLN A 922 5.49 -6.73 42.95
CA GLN A 922 4.33 -5.93 42.62
C GLN A 922 4.62 -4.96 41.47
N MET A 923 5.71 -4.19 41.44
CA MET A 923 5.99 -3.27 40.32
C MET A 923 6.12 -3.97 38.95
N GLN A 924 6.90 -5.05 38.83
CA GLN A 924 7.01 -5.77 37.55
C GLN A 924 5.69 -6.44 37.14
N ASN A 925 4.89 -6.91 38.11
CA ASN A 925 3.55 -7.44 37.84
C ASN A 925 2.46 -6.35 37.70
N PHE A 926 2.79 -5.08 37.97
CA PHE A 926 1.89 -3.93 37.81
C PHE A 926 2.10 -3.24 36.46
N PHE A 927 3.28 -3.43 35.85
CA PHE A 927 3.61 -2.96 34.50
C PHE A 927 3.54 -4.07 33.42
N CYS A 928 3.36 -5.34 33.81
CA CYS A 928 2.89 -6.42 32.94
C CYS A 928 1.39 -6.59 33.15
#